data_AF-A0A1S3NQ50-F1
#
_entry.id   AF-A0A1S3NQ50-F1
#
_cell.length_a   1.000
_cell.length_b   1.000
_cell.length_c   1.000
_cell.angle_alpha   90.00
_cell.angle_beta   90.00
_cell.angle_gamma   90.00
#
_symmetry.space_group_name_H-M   'P 1'
#
loop_
_entity.id
_entity.type
_entity.pdbx_description
1 polymer ?
#
loop_
_entity_poly.entity_id
_entity_poly.type
_entity_poly.pdbx_seq_one_letter_code
_entity_poly.pdbx_strand_id
1 'polypeptide(L)'
;MTRVSVKGVELLSRWLLVLLVLHAPRHGNTHPQCLDYKPPFQPREPLVFCKEYAKFGCCDLEKDDKISQNFYKIMDYFDYSGYMTCAKYIRTILCQECSPYSAHLYDAEDANTPMRELPGLCGDYCSEFWHQCRYTISLLTDNNATLGIEEDRNKFCNFLELKDREYCYPNVLSDDKLNANLGDVRADPEGCLQLCLQEVANGLRNPVAMVHAADGTHRFFVAEQLGYVWTYLSNGSRIDRPFLNLTKAVLTSPWAGDERGFLCMALHPRFTLVRKAYVYYSVSVKKEERIRISEFTLSADDMNQLDHSSERTILEVVEPASNHNGGQLLFGHDGYLYIFIGDGGRAGDPFGKFGNSQNKSTLLGKVLRLDVDNNDDVEPYSIPSDNPFLGEKGSLPEIYAYGVRNMWRCSIDRGDLITGQGRGRLFCGDVGQNKFEEVDLIVKGGNYGWRAKEGFSCYDNRLCRNSSLDDILPIFAYPHKLGKSVTGGYIYRGCQMPNLNGLYIFGDFMSGRLMSLKENQSTGKWEYKEICMGKDQTCRFPKLINSYYKYIISFAEDEAGELYFLATGAPSASARAGVIYKIVDPSRRAPPGKCSFKPTLVKIKGKLIHFHPKEEFVIDKKPTTTAAPTTTARTTATTTLRTPPTTMRSTTTRPTYTPPTATLKATAKPATIRATVEPLTTRATVKPVTTPSNPTSMQQRTTGTATPAMTISWRQVMTVRPGHATTPSRQRPSLSYTRPTVTPKPRSLLTTGARRPSPPTARPLTRPQPHATVRPFPLGVTTNRPQTTPRPTYWTAATKPTTQRPNFTLSKAQDKFLKGQSDKVEHSTGNRVNKKNRGSKPGKQRRRKHRVGSVRLISAEQLSDRGRVEIFIRGEWGTVCDDLFSSKAATVVCQQLGFPVALRVAKRAELGGGSGSILLDDVECEGTERTLLDCKRAKVGKHNCAHDEDVGVVCGYHHDEDK
;
A
#
# COMPACT_ATOMS: atom_id res chain seq x y z
N MET A 1 38.55 -50.37 48.02
CA MET A 1 38.58 -49.27 49.03
C MET A 1 38.61 -47.96 48.25
N THR A 2 37.95 -46.86 48.63
CA THR A 2 37.26 -46.53 49.91
C THR A 2 36.02 -45.67 49.63
N ARG A 3 35.13 -45.47 50.61
CA ARG A 3 33.87 -44.70 50.44
C ARG A 3 34.14 -43.21 50.17
N VAL A 4 33.59 -42.66 49.08
CA VAL A 4 33.39 -41.21 48.94
C VAL A 4 32.11 -40.80 49.70
N SER A 5 32.13 -39.66 50.38
CA SER A 5 31.08 -39.28 51.34
C SER A 5 29.81 -38.77 50.65
N VAL A 6 28.69 -39.48 50.84
CA VAL A 6 27.35 -39.12 50.32
C VAL A 6 26.93 -37.70 50.75
N LYS A 7 27.32 -37.26 51.96
CA LYS A 7 27.01 -35.91 52.48
C LYS A 7 27.58 -34.77 51.64
N GLY A 8 28.66 -35.00 50.88
CA GLY A 8 29.22 -33.98 49.98
C GLY A 8 28.32 -33.69 48.78
N VAL A 9 27.66 -34.73 48.24
CA VAL A 9 26.77 -34.62 47.07
C VAL A 9 25.45 -33.95 47.45
N GLU A 10 24.91 -34.22 48.65
CA GLU A 10 23.71 -33.54 49.15
C GLU A 10 23.93 -32.04 49.40
N LEU A 11 25.08 -31.64 49.95
CA LEU A 11 25.42 -30.22 50.08
C LEU A 11 25.60 -29.56 48.71
N LEU A 12 26.37 -30.16 47.79
CA LEU A 12 26.55 -29.62 46.44
C LEU A 12 25.22 -29.50 45.69
N SER A 13 24.34 -30.50 45.80
CA SER A 13 22.99 -30.46 45.22
C SER A 13 22.15 -29.32 45.80
N ARG A 14 22.14 -29.15 47.14
CA ARG A 14 21.45 -28.01 47.78
C ARG A 14 22.02 -26.65 47.38
N TRP A 15 23.34 -26.51 47.29
CA TRP A 15 23.97 -25.26 46.82
C TRP A 15 23.70 -24.99 45.35
N LEU A 16 23.66 -26.01 44.48
CA LEU A 16 23.26 -25.88 43.08
C LEU A 16 21.78 -25.51 42.93
N LEU A 17 20.87 -26.08 43.74
CA LEU A 17 19.47 -25.67 43.75
C LEU A 17 19.30 -24.22 44.24
N VAL A 18 20.00 -23.81 45.30
CA VAL A 18 19.98 -22.40 45.77
C VAL A 18 20.57 -21.45 44.73
N LEU A 19 21.66 -21.83 44.05
CA LEU A 19 22.22 -21.05 42.94
C LEU A 19 21.30 -21.00 41.71
N LEU A 20 20.57 -22.07 41.40
CA LEU A 20 19.57 -22.10 40.33
C LEU A 20 18.30 -21.31 40.66
N VAL A 21 17.93 -21.17 41.94
CA VAL A 21 16.87 -20.27 42.39
C VAL A 21 17.34 -18.81 42.36
N LEU A 22 18.59 -18.52 42.72
CA LEU A 22 19.18 -17.18 42.66
C LEU A 22 19.57 -16.73 41.24
N HIS A 23 19.80 -17.67 40.31
CA HIS A 23 20.01 -17.43 38.87
C HIS A 23 18.83 -17.88 38.02
N ALA A 24 17.65 -18.10 38.64
CA ALA A 24 16.41 -18.10 37.87
C ALA A 24 16.34 -16.73 37.18
N PRO A 25 16.27 -16.67 35.83
CA PRO A 25 16.18 -15.38 35.17
C PRO A 25 14.91 -14.72 35.69
N ARG A 26 15.04 -13.55 36.34
CA ARG A 26 13.91 -12.70 36.66
C ARG A 26 13.13 -12.56 35.36
N HIS A 27 11.95 -13.16 35.31
CA HIS A 27 11.02 -12.90 34.23
C HIS A 27 10.65 -11.44 34.44
N GLY A 28 11.32 -10.54 33.71
CA GLY A 28 10.86 -9.17 33.60
C GLY A 28 9.44 -9.29 33.07
N ASN A 29 8.46 -8.96 33.89
CA ASN A 29 7.06 -9.16 33.58
C ASN A 29 6.78 -8.34 32.33
N THR A 30 6.75 -9.00 31.16
CA THR A 30 6.40 -8.36 29.90
C THR A 30 4.94 -7.99 30.02
N HIS A 31 4.70 -6.75 30.46
CA HIS A 31 3.38 -6.23 30.75
C HIS A 31 2.50 -6.55 29.54
N PRO A 32 1.43 -7.36 29.69
CA PRO A 32 0.64 -7.84 28.56
C PRO A 32 -0.27 -6.72 28.05
N GLN A 33 0.37 -5.77 27.38
CA GLN A 33 -0.21 -4.55 26.85
C GLN A 33 -1.10 -4.87 25.64
N CYS A 34 -2.23 -4.19 25.56
CA CYS A 34 -3.00 -4.09 24.33
C CYS A 34 -2.22 -3.39 23.24
N LEU A 35 -1.56 -4.20 22.41
CA LEU A 35 -1.37 -3.90 21.00
C LEU A 35 -1.76 -5.15 20.13
N ASP A 36 -2.56 -6.02 20.78
CA ASP A 36 -3.65 -6.94 20.37
C ASP A 36 -4.51 -6.59 19.16
N TYR A 37 -3.94 -6.21 18.03
CA TYR A 37 -4.61 -5.30 17.09
C TYR A 37 -5.50 -5.92 16.01
N LYS A 38 -6.58 -6.59 16.45
CA LYS A 38 -7.85 -6.64 15.71
C LYS A 38 -8.72 -5.42 16.05
N PRO A 39 -9.64 -4.95 15.18
CA PRO A 39 -10.56 -3.84 15.52
C PRO A 39 -11.29 -4.18 16.84
N PRO A 40 -11.66 -3.16 17.65
CA PRO A 40 -11.98 -3.26 19.08
C PRO A 40 -12.80 -4.51 19.37
N PHE A 41 -12.11 -5.56 19.82
CA PHE A 41 -12.70 -6.86 19.71
C PHE A 41 -13.69 -7.00 20.85
N GLN A 42 -14.96 -7.19 20.52
CA GLN A 42 -15.89 -7.75 21.49
C GLN A 42 -15.36 -9.16 21.75
N PRO A 43 -14.85 -9.47 22.96
CA PRO A 43 -14.44 -10.83 23.28
C PRO A 43 -15.68 -11.73 23.12
N ARG A 44 -15.45 -12.99 22.72
CA ARG A 44 -16.53 -13.94 22.38
C ARG A 44 -17.58 -14.07 23.49
N GLU A 45 -17.13 -13.85 24.73
CA GLU A 45 -17.92 -13.68 25.93
C GLU A 45 -17.44 -12.38 26.61
N PRO A 46 -18.34 -11.54 27.17
CA PRO A 46 -17.98 -10.22 27.71
C PRO A 46 -17.12 -10.31 28.96
N LEU A 47 -16.23 -9.33 29.14
CA LEU A 47 -15.35 -9.25 30.32
C LEU A 47 -16.14 -9.17 31.63
N VAL A 48 -15.61 -9.82 32.66
CA VAL A 48 -16.23 -10.00 33.97
C VAL A 48 -15.70 -8.98 34.98
N PHE A 49 -14.44 -8.55 34.85
CA PHE A 49 -13.78 -7.65 35.78
C PHE A 49 -13.64 -6.23 35.21
N CYS A 50 -12.89 -6.06 34.11
CA CYS A 50 -12.66 -4.80 33.41
C CYS A 50 -13.79 -4.49 32.39
N LYS A 51 -15.04 -4.50 32.87
CA LYS A 51 -16.27 -4.42 32.06
C LYS A 51 -16.36 -3.20 31.16
N GLU A 52 -15.74 -2.09 31.56
CA GLU A 52 -15.59 -0.86 30.79
C GLU A 52 -15.00 -1.10 29.40
N TYR A 53 -14.11 -2.09 29.25
CA TYR A 53 -13.43 -2.44 27.99
C TYR A 53 -14.11 -3.57 27.20
N ALA A 54 -15.21 -4.16 27.71
CA ALA A 54 -15.88 -5.32 27.09
C ALA A 54 -16.55 -5.05 25.72
N LYS A 55 -16.57 -3.79 25.28
CA LYS A 55 -17.05 -3.37 23.94
C LYS A 55 -15.95 -2.78 23.05
N PHE A 56 -14.90 -2.24 23.65
CA PHE A 56 -13.78 -1.58 22.99
C PHE A 56 -12.56 -1.72 23.88
N GLY A 57 -11.64 -2.59 23.46
CA GLY A 57 -10.58 -3.03 24.33
C GLY A 57 -9.98 -4.35 23.87
N CYS A 58 -9.22 -4.95 24.77
CA CYS A 58 -8.10 -5.79 24.35
C CYS A 58 -7.75 -6.96 25.27
N CYS A 59 -8.39 -7.03 26.44
CA CYS A 59 -8.35 -8.22 27.25
C CYS A 59 -9.29 -9.26 26.61
N ASP A 60 -8.84 -10.51 26.55
CA ASP A 60 -9.75 -11.65 26.57
C ASP A 60 -10.07 -12.03 28.02
N LEU A 61 -10.84 -13.10 28.22
CA LEU A 61 -11.17 -13.60 29.55
C LEU A 61 -9.96 -14.07 30.34
N GLU A 62 -8.90 -14.57 29.70
CA GLU A 62 -7.69 -15.04 30.40
C GLU A 62 -6.89 -13.86 30.96
N LYS A 63 -6.81 -12.75 30.22
CA LYS A 63 -6.18 -11.53 30.72
C LYS A 63 -7.05 -10.79 31.75
N ASP A 64 -8.37 -10.74 31.57
CA ASP A 64 -9.31 -10.15 32.53
C ASP A 64 -9.28 -10.87 33.88
N ASP A 65 -9.23 -12.21 33.88
CA ASP A 65 -9.07 -13.00 35.11
C ASP A 65 -7.71 -12.78 35.79
N LYS A 66 -6.61 -12.67 35.02
CA LYS A 66 -5.29 -12.31 35.59
C LYS A 66 -5.29 -10.93 36.26
N ILE A 67 -5.99 -9.95 35.68
CA ILE A 67 -6.16 -8.63 36.31
C ILE A 67 -6.98 -8.76 37.60
N SER A 68 -8.10 -9.49 37.56
CA SER A 68 -8.95 -9.79 38.73
C SER A 68 -8.14 -10.42 39.87
N GLN A 69 -7.36 -11.46 39.59
CA GLN A 69 -6.48 -12.12 40.56
C GLN A 69 -5.44 -11.15 41.17
N ASN A 70 -4.78 -10.33 40.34
CA ASN A 70 -3.79 -9.37 40.83
C ASN A 70 -4.43 -8.27 41.69
N PHE A 71 -5.63 -7.80 41.31
CA PHE A 71 -6.40 -6.86 42.10
C PHE A 71 -6.68 -7.39 43.51
N TYR A 72 -7.25 -8.59 43.65
CA TYR A 72 -7.57 -9.13 44.98
C TYR A 72 -6.32 -9.31 45.85
N LYS A 73 -5.22 -9.81 45.26
CA LYS A 73 -3.91 -9.92 45.93
C LYS A 73 -3.35 -8.59 46.44
N ILE A 74 -3.61 -7.48 45.73
CA ILE A 74 -3.26 -6.12 46.19
C ILE A 74 -4.22 -5.66 47.29
N MET A 75 -5.52 -5.93 47.14
CA MET A 75 -6.54 -5.52 48.11
C MET A 75 -6.45 -6.28 49.45
N ASP A 76 -5.83 -7.47 49.50
CA ASP A 76 -5.53 -8.21 50.74
C ASP A 76 -4.65 -7.42 51.74
N TYR A 77 -3.95 -6.37 51.28
CA TYR A 77 -3.16 -5.47 52.15
C TYR A 77 -3.98 -4.34 52.78
N PHE A 78 -5.26 -4.19 52.44
CA PHE A 78 -6.10 -3.08 52.89
C PHE A 78 -7.14 -3.52 53.91
N ASP A 79 -7.39 -2.66 54.89
CA ASP A 79 -8.55 -2.79 55.77
C ASP A 79 -9.86 -2.45 55.03
N TYR A 80 -11.00 -2.60 55.69
CA TYR A 80 -12.30 -2.26 55.09
C TYR A 80 -12.39 -0.79 54.63
N SER A 81 -11.79 0.15 55.37
CA SER A 81 -11.77 1.57 55.00
C SER A 81 -10.92 1.81 53.76
N GLY A 82 -9.67 1.31 53.75
CA GLY A 82 -8.77 1.38 52.61
C GLY A 82 -9.33 0.69 51.37
N TYR A 83 -10.03 -0.43 51.53
CA TYR A 83 -10.72 -1.11 50.44
C TYR A 83 -11.79 -0.20 49.81
N MET A 84 -12.68 0.37 50.61
CA MET A 84 -13.76 1.25 50.12
C MET A 84 -13.23 2.52 49.42
N THR A 85 -12.09 3.05 49.87
CA THR A 85 -11.44 4.23 49.25
C THR A 85 -10.69 3.87 47.98
N CYS A 86 -9.88 2.81 47.98
CA CYS A 86 -8.87 2.58 46.95
C CYS A 86 -9.20 1.49 45.93
N ALA A 87 -10.15 0.58 46.20
CA ALA A 87 -10.55 -0.46 45.25
C ALA A 87 -10.93 0.10 43.86
N LYS A 88 -11.55 1.29 43.80
CA LYS A 88 -11.85 1.98 42.54
C LYS A 88 -10.57 2.28 41.75
N TYR A 89 -9.62 2.98 42.38
CA TYR A 89 -8.38 3.45 41.73
C TYR A 89 -7.49 2.28 41.30
N ILE A 90 -7.27 1.29 42.19
CA ILE A 90 -6.47 0.09 41.88
C ILE A 90 -7.09 -0.66 40.70
N ARG A 91 -8.41 -0.87 40.69
CA ARG A 91 -9.09 -1.52 39.56
C ARG A 91 -8.89 -0.74 38.26
N THR A 92 -9.14 0.57 38.27
CA THR A 92 -9.02 1.38 37.06
C THR A 92 -7.60 1.44 36.52
N ILE A 93 -6.58 1.47 37.38
CA ILE A 93 -5.17 1.43 36.99
C ILE A 93 -4.82 0.09 36.33
N LEU A 94 -5.11 -1.03 36.98
CA LEU A 94 -4.83 -2.36 36.42
C LEU A 94 -5.62 -2.63 35.13
N CYS A 95 -6.87 -2.18 35.04
CA CYS A 95 -7.67 -2.31 33.81
C CYS A 95 -7.16 -1.45 32.64
N GLN A 96 -6.17 -0.56 32.80
CA GLN A 96 -5.55 0.12 31.64
C GLN A 96 -4.80 -0.83 30.70
N GLU A 97 -4.47 -2.04 31.16
CA GLU A 97 -3.98 -3.12 30.29
C GLU A 97 -5.01 -3.51 29.20
N CYS A 98 -6.31 -3.40 29.51
CA CYS A 98 -7.39 -3.66 28.56
C CYS A 98 -7.69 -2.49 27.61
N SER A 99 -7.04 -1.34 27.81
CA SER A 99 -7.31 -0.10 27.06
C SER A 99 -6.82 -0.20 25.61
N PRO A 100 -7.62 0.24 24.61
CA PRO A 100 -7.17 0.30 23.21
C PRO A 100 -5.96 1.23 23.00
N TYR A 101 -5.66 2.10 23.97
CA TYR A 101 -4.50 3.01 23.99
C TYR A 101 -3.43 2.59 25.00
N SER A 102 -3.38 1.33 25.46
CA SER A 102 -2.36 0.90 26.42
C SER A 102 -0.93 1.08 25.87
N ALA A 103 -0.74 1.02 24.54
CA ALA A 103 0.49 1.43 23.85
C ALA A 103 0.97 2.81 24.33
N HIS A 104 0.09 3.80 24.23
CA HIS A 104 0.39 5.18 24.56
C HIS A 104 0.47 5.40 26.07
N LEU A 105 -0.48 4.83 26.82
CA LEU A 105 -0.55 4.98 28.28
C LEU A 105 0.68 4.42 29.00
N TYR A 106 1.43 3.48 28.42
CA TYR A 106 2.63 2.87 29.03
C TYR A 106 3.95 3.29 28.34
N ASP A 107 3.96 4.37 27.55
CA ASP A 107 5.10 4.82 26.70
C ASP A 107 5.67 3.69 25.80
N ALA A 108 4.80 2.75 25.41
CA ALA A 108 5.11 1.46 24.79
C ALA A 108 5.11 1.50 23.24
N GLU A 109 5.16 2.68 22.64
CA GLU A 109 5.07 2.86 21.18
C GLU A 109 6.42 2.72 20.46
N ASP A 110 7.55 3.06 21.11
CA ASP A 110 8.90 2.85 20.57
C ASP A 110 9.65 1.80 21.38
N ALA A 111 10.17 0.77 20.70
CA ALA A 111 11.00 -0.28 21.30
C ALA A 111 12.31 0.22 21.95
N ASN A 112 12.65 1.49 21.77
CA ASN A 112 13.78 2.15 22.41
C ASN A 112 13.38 3.08 23.58
N THR A 113 12.09 3.35 23.79
CA THR A 113 11.62 4.15 24.92
C THR A 113 11.51 3.24 26.15
N PRO A 114 12.03 3.66 27.33
CA PRO A 114 11.80 2.93 28.57
C PRO A 114 10.30 2.91 28.89
N MET A 115 9.71 1.72 28.81
CA MET A 115 8.31 1.44 29.14
C MET A 115 7.99 1.88 30.58
N ARG A 116 6.84 2.52 30.79
CA ARG A 116 6.33 2.84 32.14
C ARG A 116 5.92 1.55 32.84
N GLU A 117 6.17 1.48 34.15
CA GLU A 117 5.59 0.42 34.98
C GLU A 117 4.09 0.67 35.25
N LEU A 118 3.62 1.92 35.17
CA LEU A 118 2.23 2.32 35.47
C LEU A 118 1.66 3.29 34.42
N PRO A 119 0.33 3.26 34.18
CA PRO A 119 -0.29 4.00 33.09
C PRO A 119 -0.27 5.52 33.30
N GLY A 120 -0.20 6.25 32.18
CA GLY A 120 -0.27 7.70 32.10
C GLY A 120 -1.61 8.27 32.54
N LEU A 121 -1.62 8.95 33.68
CA LEU A 121 -2.80 9.61 34.24
C LEU A 121 -2.88 11.08 33.80
N CYS A 122 -4.07 11.65 33.76
CA CYS A 122 -4.25 13.11 33.65
C CYS A 122 -3.94 13.75 35.02
N GLY A 123 -3.29 14.92 35.06
CA GLY A 123 -2.84 15.56 36.31
C GLY A 123 -3.92 15.76 37.39
N ASP A 124 -5.16 16.07 36.98
CA ASP A 124 -6.29 16.22 37.90
C ASP A 124 -6.66 14.87 38.55
N TYR A 125 -6.75 13.80 37.75
CA TYR A 125 -7.03 12.45 38.24
C TYR A 125 -5.86 11.88 39.07
N CYS A 126 -4.62 12.20 38.69
CA CYS A 126 -3.44 11.86 39.48
C CYS A 126 -3.44 12.54 40.86
N SER A 127 -3.83 13.81 40.91
CA SER A 127 -3.92 14.58 42.16
C SER A 127 -4.95 13.97 43.11
N GLU A 128 -6.14 13.63 42.61
CA GLU A 128 -7.15 12.89 43.39
C GLU A 128 -6.66 11.50 43.83
N PHE A 129 -6.01 10.75 42.95
CA PHE A 129 -5.45 9.43 43.29
C PHE A 129 -4.40 9.53 44.41
N TRP A 130 -3.55 10.57 44.42
CA TRP A 130 -2.62 10.83 45.53
C TRP A 130 -3.37 11.16 46.82
N HIS A 131 -4.34 12.07 46.76
CA HIS A 131 -5.09 12.52 47.94
C HIS A 131 -5.88 11.39 48.62
N GLN A 132 -6.41 10.43 47.85
CA GLN A 132 -7.18 9.31 48.39
C GLN A 132 -6.30 8.07 48.72
N CYS A 133 -5.25 7.81 47.93
CA CYS A 133 -4.65 6.46 47.83
C CYS A 133 -3.13 6.44 47.59
N ARG A 134 -2.36 7.47 47.95
CA ARG A 134 -0.91 7.55 47.66
C ARG A 134 -0.06 6.32 48.00
N TYR A 135 -0.35 5.59 49.07
CA TYR A 135 0.44 4.42 49.55
C TYR A 135 0.22 3.13 48.73
N THR A 136 -0.06 3.26 47.44
CA THR A 136 -0.45 2.14 46.56
C THR A 136 0.54 1.88 45.45
N ILE A 137 1.44 2.83 45.13
CA ILE A 137 2.45 2.64 44.09
C ILE A 137 3.39 1.50 44.52
N SER A 138 3.81 1.46 45.79
CA SER A 138 4.65 0.39 46.33
C SER A 138 4.01 -1.01 46.33
N LEU A 139 2.72 -1.13 46.00
CA LEU A 139 2.01 -2.39 45.80
C LEU A 139 1.68 -2.67 44.31
N LEU A 140 1.90 -1.69 43.44
CA LEU A 140 1.61 -1.72 41.99
C LEU A 140 2.87 -1.85 41.12
N THR A 141 4.06 -1.55 41.64
CA THR A 141 5.35 -1.62 40.92
C THR A 141 6.42 -2.32 41.76
N ASP A 142 7.34 -3.05 41.11
CA ASP A 142 8.48 -3.74 41.72
C ASP A 142 9.66 -2.77 42.07
N ASN A 143 9.42 -1.46 42.04
CA ASN A 143 10.45 -0.43 42.15
C ASN A 143 10.72 0.01 43.60
N ASN A 144 11.96 -0.18 44.06
CA ASN A 144 12.39 0.14 45.42
C ASN A 144 12.45 1.66 45.74
N ALA A 145 12.30 2.56 44.76
CA ALA A 145 12.39 4.01 44.97
C ALA A 145 11.07 4.69 45.37
N THR A 146 10.00 3.91 45.57
CA THR A 146 8.60 4.38 45.67
C THR A 146 8.29 5.22 46.90
N LEU A 147 8.87 4.92 48.08
CA LEU A 147 8.62 5.67 49.32
C LEU A 147 8.79 7.19 49.17
N GLY A 148 9.87 7.63 48.50
CA GLY A 148 10.14 9.06 48.27
C GLY A 148 9.27 9.71 47.18
N ILE A 149 8.46 8.93 46.48
CA ILE A 149 7.50 9.38 45.45
C ILE A 149 6.10 9.51 46.08
N GLU A 150 5.69 8.57 46.93
CA GLU A 150 4.37 8.54 47.58
C GLU A 150 4.15 9.70 48.57
N GLU A 151 5.20 10.18 49.24
CA GLU A 151 5.09 11.30 50.20
C GLU A 151 4.90 12.68 49.55
N ASP A 152 5.27 12.86 48.28
CA ASP A 152 5.28 14.15 47.59
C ASP A 152 4.39 14.11 46.34
N ARG A 153 3.20 14.72 46.42
CA ARG A 153 2.23 14.82 45.32
C ARG A 153 2.85 15.28 44.00
N ASN A 154 3.82 16.21 44.04
CA ASN A 154 4.43 16.72 42.83
C ASN A 154 5.41 15.70 42.24
N LYS A 155 6.11 14.90 43.04
CA LYS A 155 6.90 13.76 42.53
C LYS A 155 6.00 12.63 42.03
N PHE A 156 4.95 12.31 42.78
CA PHE A 156 3.92 11.32 42.42
C PHE A 156 3.31 11.60 41.03
N CYS A 157 2.88 12.83 40.78
CA CYS A 157 2.34 13.19 39.47
C CYS A 157 3.40 13.46 38.40
N ASN A 158 4.63 13.91 38.72
CA ASN A 158 5.71 13.86 37.74
C ASN A 158 6.09 12.41 37.32
N PHE A 159 5.78 11.40 38.14
CA PHE A 159 5.97 9.98 37.84
C PHE A 159 4.78 9.38 37.07
N LEU A 160 3.54 9.69 37.45
CA LEU A 160 2.33 9.10 36.83
C LEU A 160 1.69 9.92 35.71
N GLU A 161 1.87 11.24 35.66
CA GLU A 161 1.16 12.10 34.69
C GLU A 161 1.68 11.90 33.27
N LEU A 162 0.76 11.88 32.32
CA LEU A 162 1.02 11.97 30.89
C LEU A 162 0.72 13.39 30.41
N LYS A 163 1.68 13.99 29.71
CA LYS A 163 1.59 15.40 29.28
C LYS A 163 0.64 15.62 28.10
N ASP A 164 0.27 14.57 27.38
CA ASP A 164 -0.80 14.64 26.39
C ASP A 164 -2.17 14.52 27.08
N ARG A 165 -2.97 15.57 26.96
CA ARG A 165 -4.28 15.70 27.62
C ARG A 165 -5.43 15.00 26.90
N GLU A 166 -5.23 14.59 25.65
CA GLU A 166 -6.21 13.82 24.86
C GLU A 166 -6.05 12.32 25.14
N TYR A 167 -4.80 11.85 25.33
CA TYR A 167 -4.48 10.43 25.48
C TYR A 167 -4.31 9.96 26.94
N CYS A 168 -4.35 10.84 27.94
CA CYS A 168 -4.24 10.47 29.35
C CYS A 168 -5.52 9.83 29.93
N TYR A 169 -5.38 8.98 30.96
CA TYR A 169 -6.53 8.42 31.68
C TYR A 169 -7.08 9.42 32.73
N PRO A 170 -8.41 9.69 32.80
CA PRO A 170 -9.50 8.99 32.13
C PRO A 170 -9.98 9.57 30.79
N ASN A 171 -9.51 10.76 30.38
CA ASN A 171 -10.01 11.51 29.21
C ASN A 171 -10.12 10.64 27.95
N VAL A 172 -9.12 9.79 27.74
CA VAL A 172 -9.00 8.87 26.59
C VAL A 172 -10.18 7.90 26.40
N LEU A 173 -10.96 7.62 27.46
CA LEU A 173 -12.18 6.80 27.39
C LEU A 173 -13.44 7.57 26.98
N SER A 174 -13.38 8.90 27.01
CA SER A 174 -14.53 9.80 26.78
C SER A 174 -14.44 10.62 25.49
N ASP A 175 -13.36 10.50 24.72
CA ASP A 175 -13.23 11.19 23.44
C ASP A 175 -13.87 10.36 22.30
N ASP A 176 -15.06 10.79 21.87
CA ASP A 176 -15.82 10.17 20.77
C ASP A 176 -15.10 10.22 19.40
N LYS A 177 -14.15 11.14 19.20
CA LYS A 177 -13.37 11.24 17.95
C LYS A 177 -12.20 10.27 17.97
N LEU A 178 -11.51 10.17 19.10
CA LEU A 178 -10.37 9.28 19.29
C LEU A 178 -10.80 7.80 19.16
N ASN A 179 -11.96 7.48 19.74
CA ASN A 179 -12.53 6.13 19.73
C ASN A 179 -13.27 5.78 18.42
N ALA A 180 -13.35 6.69 17.45
CA ALA A 180 -13.92 6.42 16.13
C ALA A 180 -12.96 5.60 15.25
N ASN A 181 -13.50 4.64 14.49
CA ASN A 181 -12.77 3.82 13.51
C ASN A 181 -11.53 3.08 14.06
N LEU A 182 -11.53 2.75 15.36
CA LEU A 182 -10.45 2.00 16.00
C LEU A 182 -10.11 0.72 15.20
N GLY A 183 -8.88 0.64 14.70
CA GLY A 183 -8.38 -0.50 13.96
C GLY A 183 -8.59 -0.52 12.45
N ASP A 184 -8.91 0.63 11.86
CA ASP A 184 -8.39 1.03 10.55
C ASP A 184 -7.29 2.09 10.73
N VAL A 185 -6.53 2.38 9.67
CA VAL A 185 -5.53 3.47 9.64
C VAL A 185 -6.23 4.81 9.76
N ARG A 186 -5.72 5.74 10.59
CA ARG A 186 -6.25 7.11 10.69
C ARG A 186 -6.27 7.78 9.31
N ALA A 187 -7.42 8.28 8.90
CA ALA A 187 -7.58 9.12 7.72
C ALA A 187 -7.75 10.61 8.07
N ASP A 188 -7.47 11.49 7.12
CA ASP A 188 -7.90 12.89 7.14
C ASP A 188 -9.35 13.06 6.62
N PRO A 189 -9.96 14.26 6.70
CA PRO A 189 -11.33 14.50 6.20
C PRO A 189 -11.52 14.21 4.71
N GLU A 190 -10.44 14.27 3.93
CA GLU A 190 -10.39 13.95 2.50
C GLU A 190 -10.32 12.44 2.24
N GLY A 191 -10.16 11.62 3.28
CA GLY A 191 -10.10 10.15 3.22
C GLY A 191 -8.71 9.59 2.93
N CYS A 192 -7.68 10.42 2.92
CA CYS A 192 -6.29 10.02 2.72
C CYS A 192 -5.69 9.46 4.01
N LEU A 193 -4.88 8.39 3.90
CA LEU A 193 -4.33 7.68 5.05
C LEU A 193 -3.11 8.42 5.63
N GLN A 194 -3.22 8.85 6.90
CA GLN A 194 -2.17 9.58 7.60
C GLN A 194 -1.12 8.61 8.18
N LEU A 195 0.04 8.54 7.52
CA LEU A 195 1.20 7.78 8.00
C LEU A 195 2.35 8.71 8.38
N CYS A 196 3.31 8.18 9.12
CA CYS A 196 4.56 8.85 9.48
C CYS A 196 5.74 8.02 9.00
N LEU A 197 6.94 8.61 9.01
CA LEU A 197 8.16 7.94 8.59
C LEU A 197 9.22 7.96 9.68
N GLN A 198 10.12 6.98 9.61
CA GLN A 198 11.39 7.00 10.34
C GLN A 198 12.54 6.88 9.34
N GLU A 199 13.48 7.80 9.39
CA GLU A 199 14.72 7.73 8.59
C GLU A 199 15.61 6.59 9.11
N VAL A 200 16.15 5.73 8.22
CA VAL A 200 16.98 4.57 8.62
C VAL A 200 18.31 4.44 7.88
N ALA A 201 18.48 5.13 6.74
CA ALA A 201 19.77 5.26 6.05
C ALA A 201 19.77 6.53 5.20
N ASN A 202 20.90 7.24 5.10
CA ASN A 202 21.01 8.47 4.30
C ASN A 202 22.39 8.66 3.63
N GLY A 203 22.48 9.64 2.73
CA GLY A 203 23.71 9.98 2.00
C GLY A 203 24.08 8.97 0.91
N LEU A 204 23.13 8.14 0.51
CA LEU A 204 23.26 7.09 -0.50
C LEU A 204 23.27 7.68 -1.90
N ARG A 205 23.92 7.01 -2.85
CA ARG A 205 23.87 7.34 -4.28
C ARG A 205 22.76 6.58 -4.99
N ASN A 206 21.68 7.29 -5.32
CA ASN A 206 20.46 6.77 -5.97
C ASN A 206 20.16 5.29 -5.59
N PRO A 207 19.76 5.03 -4.32
CA PRO A 207 19.64 3.68 -3.80
C PRO A 207 18.48 2.94 -4.47
N VAL A 208 18.81 1.93 -5.27
CA VAL A 208 17.86 1.22 -6.13
C VAL A 208 17.16 0.07 -5.41
N ALA A 209 17.81 -0.62 -4.49
CA ALA A 209 17.26 -1.84 -3.89
C ALA A 209 17.72 -2.02 -2.43
N MET A 210 16.88 -2.67 -1.64
CA MET A 210 17.18 -3.15 -0.30
C MET A 210 16.62 -4.57 -0.16
N VAL A 211 17.41 -5.50 0.37
CA VAL A 211 17.00 -6.90 0.63
C VAL A 211 17.55 -7.40 1.96
N HIS A 212 16.88 -8.36 2.59
CA HIS A 212 17.33 -9.00 3.83
C HIS A 212 17.93 -10.39 3.61
N ALA A 213 18.72 -10.88 4.57
CA ALA A 213 19.40 -12.17 4.46
C ALA A 213 18.51 -13.41 4.68
N ALA A 214 17.42 -13.29 5.44
CA ALA A 214 16.61 -14.43 5.91
C ALA A 214 17.44 -15.48 6.70
N ASP A 215 18.46 -15.01 7.43
CA ASP A 215 19.41 -15.82 8.21
C ASP A 215 19.30 -15.60 9.74
N GLY A 216 18.25 -14.90 10.18
CA GLY A 216 18.01 -14.49 11.57
C GLY A 216 18.91 -13.35 12.05
N THR A 217 19.79 -12.78 11.23
CA THR A 217 20.64 -11.64 11.64
C THR A 217 19.93 -10.29 11.55
N HIS A 218 18.78 -10.21 10.86
CA HIS A 218 18.06 -8.97 10.56
C HIS A 218 18.98 -7.90 9.93
N ARG A 219 19.97 -8.35 9.15
CA ARG A 219 20.78 -7.50 8.26
C ARG A 219 20.00 -7.23 6.99
N PHE A 220 20.22 -6.04 6.44
CA PHE A 220 19.77 -5.67 5.11
C PHE A 220 20.93 -5.12 4.27
N PHE A 221 20.84 -5.32 2.96
CA PHE A 221 21.85 -4.95 1.98
C PHE A 221 21.26 -3.89 1.05
N VAL A 222 21.88 -2.71 1.01
CA VAL A 222 21.42 -1.56 0.22
C VAL A 222 22.28 -1.39 -1.01
N ALA A 223 21.68 -1.46 -2.20
CA ALA A 223 22.36 -1.26 -3.47
C ALA A 223 22.24 0.20 -3.96
N GLU A 224 23.37 0.83 -4.28
CA GLU A 224 23.48 2.10 -4.99
C GLU A 224 23.55 1.84 -6.51
N GLN A 225 22.86 2.64 -7.33
CA GLN A 225 22.85 2.50 -8.81
C GLN A 225 24.26 2.43 -9.43
N LEU A 226 25.25 3.07 -8.78
CA LEU A 226 26.66 3.08 -9.19
C LEU A 226 27.36 1.71 -9.07
N GLY A 227 26.74 0.71 -8.44
CA GLY A 227 27.31 -0.64 -8.27
C GLY A 227 27.99 -0.89 -6.93
N TYR A 228 27.64 -0.15 -5.87
CA TYR A 228 27.98 -0.53 -4.49
C TYR A 228 26.79 -1.24 -3.83
N VAL A 229 27.05 -2.30 -3.08
CA VAL A 229 26.10 -2.87 -2.12
C VAL A 229 26.66 -2.72 -0.71
N TRP A 230 25.88 -2.17 0.22
CA TRP A 230 26.31 -1.90 1.60
C TRP A 230 25.56 -2.76 2.61
N THR A 231 26.27 -3.40 3.54
CA THR A 231 25.66 -4.14 4.66
C THR A 231 25.28 -3.20 5.80
N TYR A 232 24.01 -3.25 6.20
CA TYR A 232 23.48 -2.62 7.41
C TYR A 232 23.11 -3.69 8.44
N LEU A 233 23.33 -3.37 9.71
CA LEU A 233 22.99 -4.19 10.86
C LEU A 233 21.62 -3.82 11.42
N SER A 234 21.04 -4.73 12.21
CA SER A 234 19.75 -4.56 12.91
C SER A 234 19.71 -3.40 13.92
N ASN A 235 20.86 -2.82 14.28
CA ASN A 235 20.96 -1.57 15.06
C ASN A 235 21.12 -0.30 14.19
N GLY A 236 20.85 -0.39 12.88
CA GLY A 236 21.00 0.70 11.91
C GLY A 236 22.44 1.03 11.50
N SER A 237 23.46 0.46 12.15
CA SER A 237 24.86 0.76 11.82
C SER A 237 25.28 0.09 10.51
N ARG A 238 26.02 0.81 9.66
CA ARG A 238 26.56 0.31 8.39
C ARG A 238 28.00 -0.18 8.55
N ILE A 239 28.38 -1.23 7.84
CA ILE A 239 29.78 -1.65 7.73
C ILE A 239 30.51 -0.72 6.73
N ASP A 240 31.78 -0.36 6.99
CA ASP A 240 32.57 0.52 6.13
C ASP A 240 33.06 -0.14 4.83
N ARG A 241 33.03 -1.48 4.76
CA ARG A 241 33.29 -2.30 3.58
C ARG A 241 31.97 -2.63 2.85
N PRO A 242 31.96 -2.57 1.51
CA PRO A 242 30.79 -2.97 0.73
C PRO A 242 30.67 -4.51 0.66
N PHE A 243 29.43 -5.01 0.68
CA PHE A 243 29.07 -6.40 0.44
C PHE A 243 29.45 -6.85 -0.97
N LEU A 244 29.29 -5.94 -1.95
CA LEU A 244 29.67 -6.11 -3.34
C LEU A 244 30.06 -4.76 -3.94
N ASN A 245 31.00 -4.75 -4.88
CA ASN A 245 31.43 -3.56 -5.60
C ASN A 245 31.68 -3.87 -7.07
N LEU A 246 30.73 -3.51 -7.94
CA LEU A 246 30.79 -3.68 -9.39
C LEU A 246 30.98 -2.35 -10.14
N THR A 247 31.42 -1.29 -9.46
CA THR A 247 31.60 0.07 -10.03
C THR A 247 32.52 0.18 -11.26
N LYS A 248 33.28 -0.89 -11.58
CA LYS A 248 34.12 -0.98 -12.79
C LYS A 248 33.43 -1.69 -13.98
N ALA A 249 32.34 -2.41 -13.73
CA ALA A 249 31.61 -3.21 -14.72
C ALA A 249 30.22 -2.62 -15.03
N VAL A 250 29.59 -1.98 -14.04
CA VAL A 250 28.29 -1.32 -14.16
C VAL A 250 28.36 -0.15 -15.14
N LEU A 251 27.53 -0.22 -16.18
CA LEU A 251 27.25 0.89 -17.10
C LEU A 251 26.19 1.81 -16.48
N THR A 252 26.55 3.05 -16.18
CA THR A 252 25.64 4.11 -15.73
C THR A 252 26.26 5.48 -16.01
N SER A 253 25.55 6.56 -15.71
CA SER A 253 26.04 7.94 -15.92
C SER A 253 25.55 8.90 -14.83
N PRO A 254 26.09 10.14 -14.75
CA PRO A 254 25.58 11.14 -13.83
C PRO A 254 24.29 11.83 -14.33
N TRP A 255 23.79 11.53 -15.52
CA TRP A 255 22.59 12.17 -16.07
C TRP A 255 21.35 11.86 -15.21
N ALA A 256 20.47 12.85 -15.08
CA ALA A 256 19.27 12.71 -14.26
C ALA A 256 18.25 11.79 -14.96
N GLY A 257 17.84 10.71 -14.30
CA GLY A 257 16.93 9.73 -14.86
C GLY A 257 17.54 8.78 -15.91
N ASP A 258 18.86 8.57 -15.90
CA ASP A 258 19.45 7.42 -16.60
C ASP A 258 18.96 6.13 -15.93
N GLU A 259 18.27 5.27 -16.67
CA GLU A 259 17.74 4.00 -16.18
C GLU A 259 18.83 2.95 -15.96
N ARG A 260 20.01 3.09 -16.58
CA ARG A 260 21.08 2.09 -16.53
C ARG A 260 21.87 2.12 -15.24
N GLY A 261 22.28 0.95 -14.78
CA GLY A 261 23.17 0.82 -13.63
C GLY A 261 23.10 -0.54 -12.98
N PHE A 262 23.47 -0.62 -11.71
CA PHE A 262 23.02 -1.69 -10.85
C PHE A 262 21.53 -1.45 -10.55
N LEU A 263 20.68 -2.46 -10.74
CA LEU A 263 19.22 -2.30 -10.64
C LEU A 263 18.59 -3.11 -9.51
N CYS A 264 19.03 -4.35 -9.27
CA CYS A 264 18.52 -5.15 -8.15
C CYS A 264 19.49 -6.29 -7.76
N MET A 265 19.21 -6.88 -6.61
CA MET A 265 19.81 -8.14 -6.17
C MET A 265 18.76 -9.01 -5.50
N ALA A 266 18.91 -10.33 -5.58
CA ALA A 266 18.16 -11.30 -4.81
C ALA A 266 19.14 -12.27 -4.12
N LEU A 267 18.88 -12.59 -2.85
CA LEU A 267 19.60 -13.63 -2.13
C LEU A 267 18.84 -14.95 -2.28
N HIS A 268 19.54 -16.07 -2.39
CA HIS A 268 18.90 -17.37 -2.56
C HIS A 268 17.98 -17.70 -1.36
N PRO A 269 16.78 -18.31 -1.52
CA PRO A 269 15.87 -18.56 -0.40
C PRO A 269 16.46 -19.46 0.69
N ARG A 270 17.49 -20.24 0.33
CA ARG A 270 18.29 -21.08 1.23
C ARG A 270 19.68 -20.45 1.48
N PHE A 271 19.77 -19.13 1.67
CA PHE A 271 21.04 -18.36 1.66
C PHE A 271 22.08 -18.90 2.65
N THR A 272 21.64 -19.31 3.84
CA THR A 272 22.50 -19.91 4.88
C THR A 272 23.19 -21.20 4.46
N LEU A 273 22.62 -21.94 3.49
CA LEU A 273 23.13 -23.21 2.98
C LEU A 273 23.81 -23.06 1.61
N VAL A 274 23.12 -22.43 0.66
CA VAL A 274 23.54 -22.30 -0.74
C VAL A 274 24.51 -21.14 -0.94
N ARG A 275 24.46 -20.12 -0.07
CA ARG A 275 25.42 -19.00 -0.04
C ARG A 275 25.54 -18.20 -1.34
N LYS A 276 24.55 -18.29 -2.25
CA LYS A 276 24.50 -17.55 -3.52
C LYS A 276 23.66 -16.28 -3.46
N ALA A 277 24.13 -15.26 -4.17
CA ALA A 277 23.44 -14.01 -4.44
C ALA A 277 23.38 -13.78 -5.96
N TYR A 278 22.30 -13.19 -6.44
CA TYR A 278 22.06 -12.90 -7.85
C TYR A 278 21.87 -11.40 -8.02
N VAL A 279 22.45 -10.80 -9.05
CA VAL A 279 22.44 -9.34 -9.29
C VAL A 279 22.06 -9.01 -10.72
N TYR A 280 21.29 -7.93 -10.90
CA TYR A 280 20.82 -7.42 -12.19
C TYR A 280 21.48 -6.07 -12.44
N TYR A 281 22.25 -5.96 -13.52
CA TYR A 281 22.95 -4.72 -13.85
C TYR A 281 23.20 -4.53 -15.35
N SER A 282 23.21 -3.27 -15.77
CA SER A 282 23.58 -2.85 -17.11
C SER A 282 25.10 -2.94 -17.31
N VAL A 283 25.54 -3.41 -18.48
CA VAL A 283 26.95 -3.50 -18.89
C VAL A 283 27.12 -3.02 -20.34
N SER A 284 28.35 -2.70 -20.73
CA SER A 284 28.72 -2.59 -22.14
C SER A 284 29.69 -3.69 -22.54
N VAL A 285 29.31 -4.50 -23.53
CA VAL A 285 30.11 -5.62 -24.05
C VAL A 285 30.29 -5.40 -25.55
N LYS A 286 31.55 -5.32 -26.02
CA LYS A 286 31.87 -5.07 -27.44
C LYS A 286 31.22 -3.80 -28.05
N LYS A 287 30.88 -2.81 -27.21
CA LYS A 287 30.10 -1.58 -27.52
C LYS A 287 28.59 -1.77 -27.70
N GLU A 288 28.04 -2.95 -27.42
CA GLU A 288 26.61 -3.16 -27.24
C GLU A 288 26.25 -2.88 -25.78
N GLU A 289 25.09 -2.28 -25.52
CA GLU A 289 24.52 -2.18 -24.18
C GLU A 289 23.72 -3.46 -23.89
N ARG A 290 23.89 -4.02 -22.70
CA ARG A 290 23.26 -5.27 -22.29
C ARG A 290 22.80 -5.21 -20.85
N ILE A 291 21.71 -5.89 -20.54
CA ILE A 291 21.45 -6.36 -19.19
C ILE A 291 22.23 -7.65 -18.95
N ARG A 292 22.86 -7.74 -17.78
CA ARG A 292 23.45 -8.97 -17.26
C ARG A 292 22.79 -9.33 -15.93
N ILE A 293 22.45 -10.62 -15.80
CA ILE A 293 22.16 -11.25 -14.52
C ILE A 293 23.34 -12.15 -14.17
N SER A 294 23.97 -11.91 -13.03
CA SER A 294 25.12 -12.66 -12.54
C SER A 294 24.86 -13.27 -11.17
N GLU A 295 25.39 -14.46 -10.95
CA GLU A 295 25.48 -15.15 -9.67
C GLU A 295 26.85 -14.88 -9.03
N PHE A 296 26.87 -14.77 -7.70
CA PHE A 296 28.06 -14.61 -6.86
C PHE A 296 27.92 -15.46 -5.60
N THR A 297 29.03 -15.98 -5.07
CA THR A 297 29.05 -16.72 -3.80
C THR A 297 29.45 -15.83 -2.62
N LEU A 298 28.95 -16.15 -1.43
CA LEU A 298 29.32 -15.49 -0.17
C LEU A 298 30.68 -16.01 0.32
N SER A 299 31.64 -15.10 0.49
CA SER A 299 33.03 -15.39 0.88
C SER A 299 33.10 -16.35 2.08
N ALA A 300 33.97 -17.38 1.96
CA ALA A 300 34.24 -18.30 3.05
C ALA A 300 34.75 -17.57 4.33
N ASP A 301 35.48 -16.47 4.13
CA ASP A 301 36.09 -15.70 5.21
C ASP A 301 35.19 -14.63 5.85
N ASP A 302 34.22 -14.08 5.12
CA ASP A 302 33.38 -12.96 5.61
C ASP A 302 31.92 -13.12 5.20
N MET A 303 31.04 -13.23 6.21
CA MET A 303 29.58 -13.29 6.01
C MET A 303 28.97 -11.97 5.50
N ASN A 304 29.77 -10.91 5.36
CA ASN A 304 29.37 -9.58 4.89
C ASN A 304 30.08 -9.19 3.58
N GLN A 305 30.65 -10.16 2.82
CA GLN A 305 31.27 -9.89 1.53
C GLN A 305 31.02 -11.05 0.53
N LEU A 306 30.59 -10.72 -0.68
CA LEU A 306 30.58 -11.67 -1.81
C LEU A 306 31.98 -11.79 -2.41
N ASP A 307 32.33 -12.98 -2.88
CA ASP A 307 33.59 -13.21 -3.59
C ASP A 307 33.46 -12.75 -5.05
N HIS A 308 34.09 -11.61 -5.36
CA HIS A 308 34.19 -11.06 -6.71
C HIS A 308 34.78 -12.00 -7.76
N SER A 309 35.61 -12.97 -7.37
CA SER A 309 36.20 -13.96 -8.29
C SER A 309 35.24 -15.10 -8.65
N SER A 310 34.12 -15.22 -7.93
CA SER A 310 33.06 -16.20 -8.16
C SER A 310 31.93 -15.71 -9.06
N GLU A 311 32.12 -14.62 -9.83
CA GLU A 311 31.09 -14.14 -10.77
C GLU A 311 30.80 -15.18 -11.86
N ARG A 312 29.55 -15.67 -11.90
CA ARG A 312 29.05 -16.56 -12.95
C ARG A 312 27.89 -15.87 -13.67
N THR A 313 28.07 -15.53 -14.94
CA THR A 313 26.99 -14.94 -15.75
C THR A 313 25.88 -15.96 -15.94
N ILE A 314 24.67 -15.63 -15.51
CA ILE A 314 23.48 -16.48 -15.65
C ILE A 314 22.77 -16.19 -16.97
N LEU A 315 22.58 -14.91 -17.30
CA LEU A 315 21.87 -14.47 -18.50
C LEU A 315 22.39 -13.11 -18.97
N GLU A 316 22.46 -12.91 -20.29
CA GLU A 316 22.60 -11.58 -20.89
C GLU A 316 21.47 -11.33 -21.91
N VAL A 317 20.94 -10.11 -21.91
CA VAL A 317 19.97 -9.62 -22.91
C VAL A 317 20.51 -8.34 -23.53
N VAL A 318 20.41 -8.20 -24.85
CA VAL A 318 20.92 -7.02 -25.58
C VAL A 318 19.84 -5.94 -25.61
N GLU A 319 20.18 -4.75 -25.13
CA GLU A 319 19.27 -3.61 -25.03
C GLU A 319 19.35 -2.74 -26.30
N PRO A 320 18.25 -2.58 -27.07
CA PRO A 320 18.25 -1.76 -28.29
C PRO A 320 18.09 -0.25 -28.03
N ALA A 321 17.94 0.17 -26.78
CA ALA A 321 18.09 1.54 -26.29
C ALA A 321 18.51 1.55 -24.81
N SER A 322 18.95 2.70 -24.31
CA SER A 322 19.47 2.90 -22.95
C SER A 322 18.37 3.09 -21.89
N ASN A 323 17.19 2.51 -22.09
CA ASN A 323 15.97 2.86 -21.37
C ASN A 323 14.91 1.74 -21.51
N HIS A 324 13.93 1.69 -20.61
CA HIS A 324 13.05 0.54 -20.33
C HIS A 324 13.79 -0.74 -19.97
N ASN A 325 14.74 -0.63 -19.03
CA ASN A 325 15.62 -1.74 -18.66
C ASN A 325 14.99 -2.74 -17.67
N GLY A 326 13.76 -2.52 -17.20
CA GLY A 326 13.12 -3.30 -16.13
C GLY A 326 13.92 -3.24 -14.82
N GLY A 327 14.31 -4.39 -14.29
CA GLY A 327 15.39 -4.45 -13.31
C GLY A 327 15.11 -5.19 -12.00
N GLN A 328 13.94 -5.82 -11.82
CA GLN A 328 13.67 -6.61 -10.62
C GLN A 328 14.29 -8.02 -10.71
N LEU A 329 14.83 -8.50 -9.57
CA LEU A 329 15.03 -9.92 -9.28
C LEU A 329 14.28 -10.27 -7.99
N LEU A 330 13.62 -11.43 -7.95
CA LEU A 330 13.10 -12.01 -6.71
C LEU A 330 12.97 -13.53 -6.84
N PHE A 331 12.82 -14.22 -5.72
CA PHE A 331 12.53 -15.64 -5.70
C PHE A 331 11.05 -15.93 -5.44
N GLY A 332 10.48 -16.84 -6.21
CA GLY A 332 9.13 -17.34 -5.99
C GLY A 332 9.02 -18.21 -4.73
N HIS A 333 7.81 -18.36 -4.21
CA HIS A 333 7.51 -19.35 -3.16
C HIS A 333 7.57 -20.80 -3.66
N ASP A 334 7.71 -21.00 -4.96
CA ASP A 334 8.05 -22.26 -5.62
C ASP A 334 9.57 -22.52 -5.70
N GLY A 335 10.41 -21.54 -5.33
CA GLY A 335 11.86 -21.65 -5.25
C GLY A 335 12.62 -21.10 -6.46
N TYR A 336 11.94 -20.75 -7.55
CA TYR A 336 12.58 -20.31 -8.80
C TYR A 336 12.93 -18.82 -8.81
N LEU A 337 13.93 -18.44 -9.61
CA LEU A 337 14.36 -17.06 -9.81
C LEU A 337 13.47 -16.38 -10.86
N TYR A 338 12.81 -15.29 -10.48
CA TYR A 338 12.03 -14.44 -11.39
C TYR A 338 12.84 -13.21 -11.81
N ILE A 339 12.80 -12.89 -13.10
CA ILE A 339 13.56 -11.79 -13.72
C ILE A 339 12.58 -10.93 -14.54
N PHE A 340 12.63 -9.61 -14.37
CA PHE A 340 11.68 -8.68 -14.99
C PHE A 340 12.44 -7.72 -15.92
N ILE A 341 12.18 -7.85 -17.22
CA ILE A 341 12.93 -7.17 -18.28
C ILE A 341 11.95 -6.35 -19.12
N GLY A 342 12.19 -5.04 -19.23
CA GLY A 342 11.38 -4.14 -20.04
C GLY A 342 11.58 -4.35 -21.55
N ASP A 343 10.81 -3.60 -22.36
CA ASP A 343 10.70 -3.79 -23.81
C ASP A 343 11.97 -3.45 -24.62
N GLY A 344 13.01 -2.92 -23.97
CA GLY A 344 14.26 -2.48 -24.60
C GLY A 344 14.23 -1.05 -25.14
N GLY A 345 13.16 -0.30 -24.86
CA GLY A 345 13.15 1.15 -24.91
C GLY A 345 12.47 1.79 -26.11
N ARG A 346 12.61 3.12 -26.17
CA ARG A 346 12.00 4.02 -27.17
C ARG A 346 10.47 4.11 -27.07
N ALA A 347 9.91 5.14 -27.70
CA ALA A 347 8.47 5.38 -27.63
C ALA A 347 7.69 4.32 -28.43
N GLY A 348 6.82 3.57 -27.74
CA GLY A 348 5.87 2.66 -28.36
C GLY A 348 6.49 1.38 -28.95
N ASP A 349 7.48 0.78 -28.28
CA ASP A 349 8.10 -0.52 -28.61
C ASP A 349 8.21 -0.76 -30.13
N PRO A 350 9.09 -0.01 -30.84
CA PRO A 350 9.09 0.03 -32.30
C PRO A 350 9.70 -1.21 -32.96
N PHE A 351 10.00 -2.26 -32.19
CA PHE A 351 10.82 -3.38 -32.63
C PHE A 351 9.97 -4.51 -33.23
N GLY A 352 10.33 -4.94 -34.45
CA GLY A 352 9.58 -5.95 -35.19
C GLY A 352 8.15 -5.50 -35.56
N LYS A 353 7.27 -6.48 -35.83
CA LYS A 353 5.90 -6.22 -36.32
C LYS A 353 4.94 -5.77 -35.21
N PHE A 354 5.16 -6.21 -33.98
CA PHE A 354 4.20 -6.12 -32.87
C PHE A 354 4.81 -5.55 -31.58
N GLY A 355 6.06 -5.11 -31.62
CA GLY A 355 6.87 -4.85 -30.43
C GLY A 355 7.61 -6.11 -29.94
N ASN A 356 8.73 -5.91 -29.24
CA ASN A 356 9.41 -6.92 -28.46
C ASN A 356 8.48 -7.57 -27.42
N SER A 357 7.61 -6.77 -26.80
CA SER A 357 6.77 -7.16 -25.68
C SER A 357 5.80 -8.29 -26.02
N GLN A 358 5.15 -8.20 -27.19
CA GLN A 358 4.30 -9.26 -27.76
C GLN A 358 5.10 -10.37 -28.47
N ASN A 359 6.36 -10.12 -28.82
CA ASN A 359 7.22 -11.10 -29.47
C ASN A 359 7.81 -12.08 -28.42
N LYS A 360 7.35 -13.34 -28.43
CA LYS A 360 7.89 -14.40 -27.57
C LYS A 360 9.25 -14.96 -28.01
N SER A 361 9.76 -14.56 -29.18
CA SER A 361 11.12 -14.91 -29.66
C SER A 361 12.21 -13.99 -29.11
N THR A 362 11.91 -13.13 -28.13
CA THR A 362 12.86 -12.28 -27.41
C THR A 362 12.53 -12.25 -25.92
N LEU A 363 13.53 -11.98 -25.08
CA LEU A 363 13.42 -11.87 -23.63
C LEU A 363 13.03 -10.45 -23.16
N LEU A 364 12.98 -9.47 -24.08
CA LEU A 364 12.57 -8.09 -23.84
C LEU A 364 11.04 -7.98 -23.70
N GLY A 365 10.57 -7.21 -22.71
CA GLY A 365 9.15 -7.04 -22.39
C GLY A 365 8.52 -8.33 -21.86
N LYS A 366 9.20 -8.95 -20.87
CA LYS A 366 8.87 -10.27 -20.30
C LYS A 366 9.08 -10.32 -18.79
N VAL A 367 8.35 -11.24 -18.16
CA VAL A 367 8.71 -11.85 -16.88
C VAL A 367 9.25 -13.24 -17.17
N LEU A 368 10.48 -13.52 -16.75
CA LEU A 368 11.13 -14.83 -16.88
C LEU A 368 11.08 -15.58 -15.54
N ARG A 369 11.19 -16.91 -15.59
CA ARG A 369 11.24 -17.80 -14.41
C ARG A 369 12.20 -18.95 -14.67
N LEU A 370 13.31 -18.97 -13.95
CA LEU A 370 14.44 -19.89 -14.14
C LEU A 370 14.68 -20.75 -12.90
N ASP A 371 15.14 -21.98 -13.09
CA ASP A 371 15.73 -22.78 -12.02
C ASP A 371 17.25 -22.57 -11.99
N VAL A 372 17.80 -22.33 -10.80
CA VAL A 372 19.21 -22.02 -10.54
C VAL A 372 19.83 -23.00 -9.53
N ASP A 373 19.07 -23.98 -9.05
CA ASP A 373 19.51 -24.99 -8.10
C ASP A 373 20.11 -26.21 -8.82
N ASN A 374 21.22 -26.75 -8.30
CA ASN A 374 21.97 -27.89 -8.87
C ASN A 374 22.63 -27.64 -10.24
N ASN A 375 22.78 -26.37 -10.64
CA ASN A 375 23.26 -25.95 -11.95
C ASN A 375 24.76 -25.56 -11.98
N ASP A 376 25.59 -26.10 -11.08
CA ASP A 376 26.98 -25.64 -10.89
C ASP A 376 27.98 -26.08 -11.99
N ASP A 377 27.80 -27.28 -12.56
CA ASP A 377 28.83 -27.94 -13.40
C ASP A 377 28.62 -27.87 -14.94
N VAL A 378 27.46 -27.39 -15.43
CA VAL A 378 27.11 -27.47 -16.87
C VAL A 378 26.49 -26.18 -17.41
N GLU A 379 25.15 -26.04 -17.33
CA GLU A 379 24.42 -24.86 -17.81
C GLU A 379 24.24 -23.83 -16.67
N PRO A 380 24.18 -22.52 -16.95
CA PRO A 380 24.03 -21.49 -15.90
C PRO A 380 22.74 -21.64 -15.08
N TYR A 381 21.65 -22.04 -15.75
CA TYR A 381 20.31 -22.26 -15.21
C TYR A 381 19.64 -23.42 -15.96
N SER A 382 18.50 -23.89 -15.47
CA SER A 382 17.60 -24.78 -16.21
C SER A 382 16.17 -24.21 -16.24
N ILE A 383 15.31 -24.77 -17.10
CA ILE A 383 13.94 -24.29 -17.25
C ILE A 383 13.00 -25.13 -16.37
N PRO A 384 12.19 -24.51 -15.48
CA PRO A 384 11.14 -25.22 -14.75
C PRO A 384 10.22 -25.97 -15.70
N SER A 385 10.03 -27.27 -15.46
CA SER A 385 9.30 -28.17 -16.37
C SER A 385 7.82 -27.82 -16.58
N ASP A 386 7.30 -26.87 -15.80
CA ASP A 386 5.94 -26.37 -15.89
C ASP A 386 5.83 -24.99 -16.59
N ASN A 387 6.92 -24.36 -17.04
CA ASN A 387 6.87 -23.05 -17.70
C ASN A 387 5.91 -23.06 -18.92
N PRO A 388 5.10 -22.00 -19.11
CA PRO A 388 3.89 -22.05 -19.95
C PRO A 388 4.16 -22.24 -21.45
N PHE A 389 5.33 -21.83 -21.96
CA PHE A 389 5.59 -21.76 -23.40
C PHE A 389 6.56 -22.83 -23.93
N LEU A 390 6.89 -23.85 -23.12
CA LEU A 390 7.79 -24.97 -23.49
C LEU A 390 7.42 -25.71 -24.79
N GLY A 391 6.13 -25.73 -25.15
CA GLY A 391 5.62 -26.35 -26.38
C GLY A 391 5.33 -25.38 -27.53
N GLU A 392 5.46 -24.07 -27.33
CA GLU A 392 5.04 -23.06 -28.31
C GLU A 392 6.19 -22.73 -29.27
N LYS A 393 6.12 -23.26 -30.50
CA LYS A 393 7.19 -23.11 -31.51
C LYS A 393 7.54 -21.64 -31.77
N GLY A 394 8.76 -21.25 -31.45
CA GLY A 394 9.28 -19.89 -31.62
C GLY A 394 9.17 -19.01 -30.37
N SER A 395 8.59 -19.52 -29.28
CA SER A 395 8.70 -18.90 -27.95
C SER A 395 9.98 -19.32 -27.26
N LEU A 396 10.53 -18.43 -26.43
CA LEU A 396 11.65 -18.74 -25.54
C LEU A 396 11.15 -19.40 -24.23
N PRO A 397 11.75 -20.53 -23.80
CA PRO A 397 11.23 -21.34 -22.69
C PRO A 397 11.38 -20.70 -21.30
N GLU A 398 12.22 -19.68 -21.16
CA GLU A 398 12.41 -18.85 -19.96
C GLU A 398 11.15 -18.06 -19.59
N ILE A 399 10.28 -17.76 -20.56
CA ILE A 399 9.17 -16.82 -20.41
C ILE A 399 8.08 -17.42 -19.51
N TYR A 400 7.76 -16.69 -18.43
CA TYR A 400 6.62 -16.95 -17.55
C TYR A 400 5.41 -16.07 -17.89
N ALA A 401 5.62 -14.80 -18.24
CA ALA A 401 4.59 -13.88 -18.71
C ALA A 401 5.18 -12.85 -19.69
N TYR A 402 4.34 -12.18 -20.49
CA TYR A 402 4.77 -11.31 -21.59
C TYR A 402 3.82 -10.12 -21.80
N GLY A 403 4.17 -9.22 -22.72
CA GLY A 403 3.35 -8.03 -23.01
C GLY A 403 3.43 -6.96 -21.93
N VAL A 404 4.57 -6.89 -21.22
CA VAL A 404 4.88 -5.89 -20.18
C VAL A 404 5.83 -4.83 -20.77
N ARG A 405 5.81 -3.60 -20.25
CA ARG A 405 6.52 -2.45 -20.83
C ARG A 405 7.87 -2.17 -20.17
N ASN A 406 7.86 -1.80 -18.89
CA ASN A 406 9.01 -1.48 -18.07
C ASN A 406 8.65 -1.67 -16.59
N MET A 407 8.51 -2.93 -16.16
CA MET A 407 8.22 -3.27 -14.77
C MET A 407 9.38 -2.89 -13.85
N TRP A 408 9.14 -1.89 -12.99
CA TRP A 408 10.18 -1.30 -12.13
C TRP A 408 10.36 -2.10 -10.85
N ARG A 409 9.34 -2.14 -9.96
CA ARG A 409 9.31 -3.02 -8.79
C ARG A 409 8.14 -3.98 -8.80
N CYS A 410 8.48 -5.20 -8.43
CA CYS A 410 7.55 -6.27 -8.15
C CYS A 410 7.86 -6.91 -6.80
N SER A 411 6.84 -7.46 -6.16
CA SER A 411 6.92 -8.12 -4.85
C SER A 411 5.99 -9.32 -4.79
N ILE A 412 6.31 -10.29 -3.92
CA ILE A 412 5.43 -11.42 -3.65
C ILE A 412 4.77 -11.22 -2.29
N ASP A 413 3.44 -11.28 -2.28
CA ASP A 413 2.66 -11.32 -1.05
C ASP A 413 3.04 -12.57 -0.24
N ARG A 414 3.72 -12.38 0.91
CA ARG A 414 4.07 -13.45 1.86
C ARG A 414 2.83 -14.17 2.41
N GLY A 415 1.65 -13.56 2.27
CA GLY A 415 0.37 -14.00 2.81
C GLY A 415 0.16 -13.53 4.24
N ASP A 416 -1.11 -13.46 4.64
CA ASP A 416 -1.48 -13.20 6.03
C ASP A 416 -0.93 -14.29 6.96
N LEU A 417 -0.27 -13.90 8.05
CA LEU A 417 0.48 -14.80 8.93
C LEU A 417 -0.39 -15.85 9.66
N ILE A 418 -1.71 -15.62 9.78
CA ILE A 418 -2.62 -16.52 10.50
C ILE A 418 -3.42 -17.40 9.53
N THR A 419 -3.82 -16.85 8.38
CA THR A 419 -4.75 -17.49 7.44
C THR A 419 -4.12 -17.95 6.13
N GLY A 420 -2.88 -17.53 5.83
CA GLY A 420 -2.21 -17.76 4.56
C GLY A 420 -2.82 -17.00 3.37
N GLN A 421 -3.84 -16.16 3.59
CA GLN A 421 -4.56 -15.46 2.54
C GLN A 421 -3.65 -14.54 1.72
N GLY A 422 -3.74 -14.66 0.40
CA GLY A 422 -2.96 -13.89 -0.57
C GLY A 422 -1.55 -14.42 -0.87
N ARG A 423 -1.07 -15.45 -0.16
CA ARG A 423 0.30 -15.97 -0.28
C ARG A 423 0.68 -16.36 -1.71
N GLY A 424 1.85 -15.92 -2.17
CA GLY A 424 2.42 -16.27 -3.48
C GLY A 424 1.93 -15.42 -4.65
N ARG A 425 1.07 -14.43 -4.42
CA ARG A 425 0.66 -13.46 -5.45
C ARG A 425 1.79 -12.49 -5.77
N LEU A 426 2.13 -12.37 -7.04
CA LEU A 426 3.18 -11.50 -7.56
C LEU A 426 2.57 -10.18 -8.05
N PHE A 427 2.84 -9.09 -7.36
CA PHE A 427 2.41 -7.74 -7.73
C PHE A 427 3.53 -7.00 -8.46
N CYS A 428 3.22 -6.16 -9.44
CA CYS A 428 4.16 -5.29 -10.14
C CYS A 428 3.60 -3.88 -10.33
N GLY A 429 4.47 -2.89 -10.42
CA GLY A 429 4.18 -1.64 -11.12
C GLY A 429 4.85 -1.64 -12.50
N ASP A 430 4.07 -1.38 -13.56
CA ASP A 430 4.56 -1.25 -14.93
C ASP A 430 4.43 0.20 -15.41
N VAL A 431 5.53 0.78 -15.89
CA VAL A 431 5.64 2.21 -16.16
C VAL A 431 4.99 2.57 -17.49
N GLY A 432 4.11 3.57 -17.46
CA GLY A 432 3.32 4.07 -18.58
C GLY A 432 4.11 4.72 -19.71
N GLN A 433 3.47 4.89 -20.89
CA GLN A 433 4.10 5.54 -22.04
C GLN A 433 3.79 7.03 -22.13
N ASN A 434 2.53 7.41 -21.98
CA ASN A 434 2.01 8.78 -22.17
C ASN A 434 0.65 9.04 -21.47
N LYS A 435 -0.14 7.99 -21.18
CA LYS A 435 -1.53 8.11 -20.70
C LYS A 435 -1.74 7.55 -19.31
N PHE A 436 -1.30 6.31 -19.04
CA PHE A 436 -1.58 5.57 -17.81
C PHE A 436 -0.35 4.84 -17.29
N GLU A 437 -0.14 4.94 -15.98
CA GLU A 437 0.70 4.05 -15.18
C GLU A 437 -0.15 2.91 -14.64
N GLU A 438 0.40 1.70 -14.47
CA GLU A 438 -0.39 0.51 -14.12
C GLU A 438 0.21 -0.41 -13.05
N VAL A 439 -0.67 -1.09 -12.31
CA VAL A 439 -0.34 -2.05 -11.25
C VAL A 439 -0.98 -3.38 -11.59
N ASP A 440 -0.16 -4.42 -11.68
CA ASP A 440 -0.54 -5.73 -12.19
C ASP A 440 -0.42 -6.85 -11.16
N LEU A 441 -1.25 -7.87 -11.35
CA LEU A 441 -1.15 -9.16 -10.68
C LEU A 441 -0.63 -10.19 -11.69
N ILE A 442 0.63 -10.61 -11.53
CA ILE A 442 1.34 -11.41 -12.52
C ILE A 442 1.01 -12.88 -12.37
N VAL A 443 0.45 -13.46 -13.43
CA VAL A 443 0.06 -14.88 -13.50
C VAL A 443 0.77 -15.61 -14.64
N LYS A 444 0.90 -16.92 -14.45
CA LYS A 444 1.56 -17.83 -15.38
C LYS A 444 0.90 -17.84 -16.75
N GLY A 445 1.67 -17.53 -17.78
CA GLY A 445 1.22 -17.44 -19.18
C GLY A 445 0.55 -16.12 -19.55
N GLY A 446 0.43 -15.17 -18.60
CA GLY A 446 -0.30 -13.92 -18.80
C GLY A 446 0.29 -13.02 -19.89
N ASN A 447 -0.59 -12.35 -20.62
CA ASN A 447 -0.28 -11.27 -21.55
C ASN A 447 -0.76 -9.95 -20.95
N TYR A 448 0.12 -8.98 -20.73
CA TYR A 448 -0.24 -7.67 -20.16
C TYR A 448 -0.52 -6.60 -21.25
N GLY A 449 -0.57 -7.04 -22.51
CA GLY A 449 -1.17 -6.29 -23.61
C GLY A 449 -0.33 -5.15 -24.18
N TRP A 450 0.78 -4.71 -23.56
CA TRP A 450 1.71 -3.76 -24.17
C TRP A 450 2.37 -4.37 -25.42
N ARG A 451 2.48 -3.69 -26.56
CA ARG A 451 2.14 -2.27 -26.83
C ARG A 451 0.76 -1.99 -27.44
N ALA A 452 -0.16 -2.95 -27.42
CA ALA A 452 -1.52 -2.74 -27.92
C ALA A 452 -2.38 -1.93 -26.94
N LYS A 453 -2.21 -2.17 -25.63
CA LYS A 453 -2.84 -1.43 -24.53
C LYS A 453 -1.80 -0.70 -23.67
N GLU A 454 -2.30 0.19 -22.83
CA GLU A 454 -1.61 1.02 -21.85
C GLU A 454 -2.67 1.39 -20.79
N GLY A 455 -2.61 0.76 -19.61
CA GLY A 455 -3.73 0.73 -18.68
C GLY A 455 -5.00 0.17 -19.33
N PHE A 456 -6.15 0.71 -18.93
CA PHE A 456 -7.45 0.36 -19.51
C PHE A 456 -7.68 0.90 -20.93
N SER A 457 -6.67 1.46 -21.61
CA SER A 457 -6.80 2.13 -22.90
C SER A 457 -6.00 1.45 -24.01
N CYS A 458 -6.52 1.47 -25.25
CA CYS A 458 -5.70 1.14 -26.42
C CYS A 458 -4.58 2.17 -26.61
N TYR A 459 -3.35 1.69 -26.80
CA TYR A 459 -2.22 2.48 -27.31
C TYR A 459 -2.15 2.34 -28.84
N ASP A 460 -1.69 1.21 -29.35
CA ASP A 460 -1.74 0.88 -30.77
C ASP A 460 -3.16 0.43 -31.16
N ASN A 461 -3.98 1.38 -31.61
CA ASN A 461 -5.35 1.15 -32.09
C ASN A 461 -5.46 0.11 -33.22
N ARG A 462 -4.39 -0.19 -33.96
CA ARG A 462 -4.41 -1.22 -35.01
C ARG A 462 -4.17 -2.61 -34.45
N LEU A 463 -3.42 -2.75 -33.36
CA LEU A 463 -3.28 -4.02 -32.64
C LEU A 463 -4.51 -4.26 -31.77
N CYS A 464 -4.81 -3.33 -30.86
CA CYS A 464 -5.88 -3.40 -29.86
C CYS A 464 -7.28 -3.78 -30.42
N ARG A 465 -7.54 -3.49 -31.71
CA ARG A 465 -8.82 -3.84 -32.40
C ARG A 465 -8.77 -5.10 -33.26
N ASN A 466 -7.59 -5.56 -33.69
CA ASN A 466 -7.45 -6.68 -34.64
C ASN A 466 -6.94 -7.97 -33.99
N SER A 467 -6.28 -7.90 -32.83
CA SER A 467 -5.81 -9.07 -32.09
C SER A 467 -6.68 -9.36 -30.88
N SER A 468 -7.22 -10.58 -30.81
CA SER A 468 -7.69 -11.18 -29.56
C SER A 468 -6.45 -11.55 -28.75
N LEU A 469 -5.97 -10.59 -27.95
CA LEU A 469 -4.69 -10.69 -27.24
C LEU A 469 -4.73 -11.63 -26.03
N ASP A 470 -5.93 -11.98 -25.57
CA ASP A 470 -6.19 -12.62 -24.27
C ASP A 470 -5.48 -11.87 -23.13
N ASP A 471 -5.55 -10.54 -23.19
CA ASP A 471 -4.80 -9.67 -22.29
C ASP A 471 -5.47 -9.53 -20.91
N ILE A 472 -4.63 -9.50 -19.90
CA ILE A 472 -4.97 -9.32 -18.50
C ILE A 472 -4.85 -7.83 -18.21
N LEU A 473 -5.98 -7.20 -17.89
CA LEU A 473 -6.01 -5.80 -17.49
C LEU A 473 -5.43 -5.63 -16.07
N PRO A 474 -4.76 -4.50 -15.78
CA PRO A 474 -4.19 -4.23 -14.47
C PRO A 474 -5.26 -4.15 -13.37
N ILE A 475 -4.87 -4.49 -12.14
CA ILE A 475 -5.75 -4.38 -10.97
C ILE A 475 -6.04 -2.91 -10.59
N PHE A 476 -5.16 -2.00 -11.00
CA PHE A 476 -5.32 -0.55 -10.88
C PHE A 476 -4.47 0.16 -11.94
N ALA A 477 -5.00 1.22 -12.56
CA ALA A 477 -4.22 2.08 -13.44
C ALA A 477 -4.66 3.55 -13.27
N TYR A 478 -3.70 4.48 -13.34
CA TYR A 478 -3.92 5.89 -13.06
C TYR A 478 -3.32 6.82 -14.13
N PRO A 479 -3.98 7.93 -14.48
CA PRO A 479 -3.57 8.75 -15.61
C PRO A 479 -2.35 9.63 -15.31
N HIS A 480 -1.61 10.04 -16.36
CA HIS A 480 -0.40 10.89 -16.30
C HIS A 480 -0.60 12.30 -15.68
N LYS A 481 -1.81 12.60 -15.19
CA LYS A 481 -2.16 13.80 -14.40
C LYS A 481 -1.93 13.59 -12.89
N LEU A 482 -2.00 12.34 -12.39
CA LEU A 482 -1.81 12.03 -10.96
C LEU A 482 -0.34 11.74 -10.65
N GLY A 483 0.27 10.83 -11.40
CA GLY A 483 1.70 10.49 -11.40
C GLY A 483 2.19 10.20 -12.82
N LYS A 484 3.46 9.86 -13.04
CA LYS A 484 4.04 9.62 -14.39
C LYS A 484 5.18 8.59 -14.42
N SER A 485 5.33 7.79 -13.38
CA SER A 485 6.17 6.60 -13.39
C SER A 485 5.88 5.83 -12.11
N VAL A 486 5.06 4.77 -12.21
CA VAL A 486 4.79 3.90 -11.05
C VAL A 486 6.06 3.18 -10.64
N THR A 487 6.45 3.34 -9.38
CA THR A 487 7.62 2.67 -8.82
C THR A 487 7.36 1.17 -8.60
N GLY A 488 6.09 0.79 -8.37
CA GLY A 488 5.70 -0.49 -7.78
C GLY A 488 5.62 -0.41 -6.25
N GLY A 489 5.39 -1.54 -5.58
CA GLY A 489 5.11 -1.58 -4.14
C GLY A 489 5.05 -2.99 -3.54
N TYR A 490 4.57 -3.09 -2.30
CA TYR A 490 4.48 -4.33 -1.52
C TYR A 490 3.14 -4.44 -0.78
N ILE A 491 2.61 -5.65 -0.67
CA ILE A 491 1.59 -5.97 0.36
C ILE A 491 2.29 -5.92 1.73
N TYR A 492 1.90 -5.01 2.63
CA TYR A 492 2.46 -4.99 3.97
C TYR A 492 2.05 -6.26 4.74
N ARG A 493 3.05 -6.98 5.26
CA ARG A 493 2.92 -8.21 6.07
C ARG A 493 3.77 -8.20 7.35
N GLY A 494 4.25 -7.03 7.74
CA GLY A 494 5.06 -6.84 8.93
C GLY A 494 4.28 -7.04 10.24
N CYS A 495 5.03 -7.10 11.33
CA CYS A 495 4.49 -7.29 12.67
C CYS A 495 4.05 -5.97 13.29
N GLN A 496 4.85 -4.90 13.12
CA GLN A 496 4.76 -3.68 13.93
C GLN A 496 3.61 -2.76 13.57
N MET A 497 3.05 -2.80 12.36
CA MET A 497 1.98 -1.88 11.90
C MET A 497 0.75 -2.68 11.42
N PRO A 498 0.06 -3.44 12.30
CA PRO A 498 -0.93 -4.44 11.90
C PRO A 498 -2.17 -3.87 11.21
N ASN A 499 -2.43 -2.56 11.34
CA ASN A 499 -3.40 -1.82 10.55
C ASN A 499 -3.13 -1.84 9.04
N LEU A 500 -1.85 -1.95 8.66
CA LEU A 500 -1.40 -2.00 7.27
C LEU A 500 -1.50 -3.41 6.67
N ASN A 501 -1.75 -4.46 7.46
CA ASN A 501 -1.76 -5.85 6.99
C ASN A 501 -2.73 -6.06 5.81
N GLY A 502 -2.17 -6.42 4.66
CA GLY A 502 -2.95 -6.64 3.43
C GLY A 502 -3.21 -5.40 2.57
N LEU A 503 -2.71 -4.21 2.96
CA LEU A 503 -2.63 -3.06 2.05
C LEU A 503 -1.47 -3.26 1.08
N TYR A 504 -1.72 -3.13 -0.22
CA TYR A 504 -0.66 -2.95 -1.22
C TYR A 504 -0.23 -1.48 -1.18
N ILE A 505 0.93 -1.18 -0.60
CA ILE A 505 1.47 0.17 -0.50
C ILE A 505 2.54 0.35 -1.58
N PHE A 506 2.35 1.38 -2.40
CA PHE A 506 3.15 1.65 -3.61
C PHE A 506 3.33 3.16 -3.79
N GLY A 507 4.13 3.56 -4.79
CA GLY A 507 4.41 4.97 -5.04
C GLY A 507 4.67 5.29 -6.51
N ASP A 508 4.84 6.59 -6.77
CA ASP A 508 5.13 7.14 -8.10
C ASP A 508 6.37 8.04 -8.06
N PHE A 509 7.39 7.70 -8.84
CA PHE A 509 8.70 8.35 -8.85
C PHE A 509 8.63 9.83 -9.31
N MET A 510 7.73 10.17 -10.24
CA MET A 510 7.70 11.50 -10.87
C MET A 510 6.85 12.53 -10.13
N SER A 511 5.82 12.10 -9.41
CA SER A 511 4.99 12.94 -8.54
C SER A 511 5.44 12.91 -7.08
N GLY A 512 6.00 11.78 -6.62
CA GLY A 512 6.28 11.52 -5.22
C GLY A 512 5.05 11.12 -4.41
N ARG A 513 3.96 10.68 -5.04
CA ARG A 513 2.79 10.14 -4.31
C ARG A 513 3.13 8.81 -3.66
N LEU A 514 2.63 8.62 -2.44
CA LEU A 514 2.45 7.32 -1.81
C LEU A 514 0.96 6.95 -1.88
N MET A 515 0.66 5.70 -2.20
CA MET A 515 -0.69 5.23 -2.51
C MET A 515 -0.91 3.83 -1.93
N SER A 516 -2.17 3.46 -1.74
CA SER A 516 -2.58 2.15 -1.24
C SER A 516 -3.73 1.54 -2.04
N LEU A 517 -3.69 0.21 -2.21
CA LEU A 517 -4.84 -0.60 -2.66
C LEU A 517 -5.22 -1.61 -1.56
N LYS A 518 -6.52 -1.76 -1.25
CA LYS A 518 -7.07 -2.78 -0.34
C LYS A 518 -8.04 -3.68 -1.11
N GLU A 519 -7.80 -4.99 -1.11
CA GLU A 519 -8.69 -5.94 -1.80
C GLU A 519 -9.94 -6.22 -0.97
N ASN A 520 -11.11 -5.95 -1.55
CA ASN A 520 -12.38 -6.43 -1.00
C ASN A 520 -12.57 -7.90 -1.38
N GLN A 521 -12.13 -8.80 -0.50
CA GLN A 521 -12.17 -10.26 -0.67
C GLN A 521 -13.55 -10.84 -1.05
N SER A 522 -14.65 -10.15 -0.75
CA SER A 522 -16.00 -10.59 -1.13
C SER A 522 -16.40 -10.26 -2.58
N THR A 523 -15.63 -9.42 -3.27
CA THR A 523 -15.94 -8.92 -4.62
C THR A 523 -14.77 -8.97 -5.61
N GLY A 524 -13.53 -9.18 -5.13
CA GLY A 524 -12.31 -9.10 -5.94
C GLY A 524 -11.94 -7.69 -6.42
N LYS A 525 -12.64 -6.66 -5.95
CA LYS A 525 -12.36 -5.25 -6.31
C LYS A 525 -11.32 -4.66 -5.37
N TRP A 526 -10.47 -3.79 -5.91
CA TRP A 526 -9.46 -3.04 -5.16
C TRP A 526 -9.98 -1.63 -4.83
N GLU A 527 -9.95 -1.26 -3.55
CA GLU A 527 -10.24 0.07 -3.03
C GLU A 527 -8.95 0.90 -3.00
N TYR A 528 -8.93 2.07 -3.65
CA TYR A 528 -7.78 2.98 -3.71
C TYR A 528 -7.85 4.05 -2.61
N LYS A 529 -6.73 4.33 -1.94
CA LYS A 529 -6.54 5.53 -1.10
C LYS A 529 -5.14 6.11 -1.27
N GLU A 530 -5.06 7.43 -1.32
CA GLU A 530 -3.79 8.17 -1.17
C GLU A 530 -3.21 7.95 0.24
N ILE A 531 -1.89 8.09 0.36
CA ILE A 531 -1.16 8.13 1.64
C ILE A 531 -0.53 9.51 1.78
N CYS A 532 -0.77 10.14 2.92
CA CYS A 532 -0.32 11.48 3.27
C CYS A 532 0.49 11.43 4.57
N MET A 533 1.37 12.42 4.73
CA MET A 533 2.17 12.55 5.96
C MET A 533 1.33 13.19 7.05
N GLY A 534 1.33 12.57 8.24
CA GLY A 534 0.63 13.09 9.41
C GLY A 534 1.10 14.51 9.79
N LYS A 535 0.13 15.40 10.01
CA LYS A 535 0.36 16.76 10.48
C LYS A 535 0.22 16.82 12.00
N ASP A 536 0.77 17.88 12.59
CA ASP A 536 0.56 18.26 14.00
C ASP A 536 0.80 17.09 14.97
N GLN A 537 -0.17 16.72 15.80
CA GLN A 537 -0.06 15.61 16.76
C GLN A 537 0.22 14.26 16.10
N THR A 538 -0.30 13.98 14.90
CA THR A 538 -0.29 12.64 14.30
C THR A 538 1.13 12.07 14.12
N CYS A 539 2.15 12.90 13.89
CA CYS A 539 3.55 12.44 13.84
C CYS A 539 4.43 12.94 15.00
N ARG A 540 3.86 13.52 16.06
CA ARG A 540 4.62 14.20 17.14
C ARG A 540 5.26 13.24 18.16
N PHE A 541 5.79 12.13 17.69
CA PHE A 541 6.45 11.10 18.50
C PHE A 541 7.97 11.15 18.30
N PRO A 542 8.77 10.66 19.26
CA PRO A 542 10.22 10.53 19.10
C PRO A 542 10.59 9.79 17.80
N LYS A 543 11.62 10.31 17.11
CA LYS A 543 12.18 9.78 15.84
C LYS A 543 11.27 9.80 14.62
N LEU A 544 10.03 10.29 14.72
CA LEU A 544 9.14 10.40 13.57
C LEU A 544 9.33 11.71 12.81
N ILE A 545 9.26 11.59 11.48
CA ILE A 545 9.26 12.68 10.52
C ILE A 545 8.02 12.59 9.62
N ASN A 546 7.62 13.74 9.07
CA ASN A 546 6.46 13.89 8.19
C ASN A 546 6.83 14.53 6.83
N SER A 547 8.08 14.32 6.41
CA SER A 547 8.67 14.80 5.17
C SER A 547 9.59 13.72 4.58
N TYR A 548 9.63 13.62 3.25
CA TYR A 548 10.51 12.73 2.51
C TYR A 548 10.90 13.35 1.16
N TYR A 549 11.99 12.86 0.56
CA TYR A 549 12.37 13.30 -0.77
C TYR A 549 11.46 12.74 -1.86
N LYS A 550 11.09 13.60 -2.81
CA LYS A 550 10.06 13.37 -3.83
C LYS A 550 10.28 12.12 -4.69
N TYR A 551 11.51 11.84 -5.12
CA TYR A 551 11.75 10.79 -6.12
C TYR A 551 11.82 9.41 -5.44
N ILE A 552 10.69 8.69 -5.39
CA ILE A 552 10.57 7.34 -4.82
C ILE A 552 11.13 6.31 -5.83
N ILE A 553 12.32 5.77 -5.55
CA ILE A 553 13.09 4.89 -6.44
C ILE A 553 12.67 3.43 -6.30
N SER A 554 12.31 2.99 -5.09
CA SER A 554 12.01 1.58 -4.80
C SER A 554 11.28 1.42 -3.47
N PHE A 555 10.68 0.25 -3.28
CA PHE A 555 10.23 -0.26 -1.99
C PHE A 555 11.08 -1.48 -1.58
N ALA A 556 11.03 -1.86 -0.31
CA ALA A 556 11.65 -3.07 0.23
C ALA A 556 11.03 -3.47 1.57
N GLU A 557 11.06 -4.75 1.92
CA GLU A 557 10.76 -5.23 3.28
C GLU A 557 12.03 -5.62 4.04
N ASP A 558 11.97 -5.60 5.38
CA ASP A 558 12.97 -6.28 6.22
C ASP A 558 12.56 -7.73 6.54
N GLU A 559 13.43 -8.45 7.24
CA GLU A 559 13.23 -9.87 7.59
C GLU A 559 11.95 -10.10 8.43
N ALA A 560 11.54 -9.11 9.23
CA ALA A 560 10.29 -9.12 10.00
C ALA A 560 9.05 -8.72 9.18
N GLY A 561 9.22 -8.32 7.91
CA GLY A 561 8.16 -7.89 6.99
C GLY A 561 7.79 -6.42 7.09
N GLU A 562 8.57 -5.61 7.82
CA GLU A 562 8.33 -4.18 7.91
C GLU A 562 8.64 -3.49 6.58
N LEU A 563 7.81 -2.53 6.17
CA LEU A 563 7.91 -1.90 4.86
C LEU A 563 8.72 -0.60 4.90
N TYR A 564 9.60 -0.48 3.91
CA TYR A 564 10.47 0.66 3.66
C TYR A 564 10.31 1.14 2.22
N PHE A 565 10.60 2.42 1.98
CA PHE A 565 10.85 2.93 0.64
C PHE A 565 12.17 3.69 0.57
N LEU A 566 12.75 3.68 -0.63
CA LEU A 566 14.03 4.25 -0.98
C LEU A 566 13.76 5.42 -1.91
N ALA A 567 14.25 6.61 -1.56
CA ALA A 567 14.00 7.84 -2.31
C ALA A 567 15.24 8.73 -2.39
N THR A 568 15.21 9.75 -3.25
CA THR A 568 16.32 10.69 -3.41
C THR A 568 15.85 12.13 -3.64
N GLY A 569 16.65 13.10 -3.17
CA GLY A 569 16.51 14.50 -3.54
C GLY A 569 17.01 14.82 -4.96
N ALA A 570 17.82 13.93 -5.56
CA ALA A 570 18.38 14.08 -6.91
C ALA A 570 18.53 12.70 -7.61
N PRO A 571 17.79 12.43 -8.71
CA PRO A 571 17.79 11.13 -9.38
C PRO A 571 18.98 10.95 -10.32
N SER A 572 20.19 10.81 -9.75
CA SER A 572 21.45 10.61 -10.49
C SER A 572 22.33 9.61 -9.74
N ALA A 573 22.91 8.63 -10.46
CA ALA A 573 23.81 7.60 -9.91
C ALA A 573 25.04 8.18 -9.18
N SER A 574 25.37 9.45 -9.39
CA SER A 574 26.48 10.15 -8.74
C SER A 574 26.11 10.87 -7.43
N ALA A 575 24.83 11.25 -7.25
CA ALA A 575 24.40 12.19 -6.22
C ALA A 575 24.09 11.51 -4.88
N ARG A 576 24.76 11.95 -3.80
CA ARG A 576 24.55 11.46 -2.42
C ARG A 576 23.28 12.00 -1.74
N ALA A 577 22.19 12.06 -2.48
CA ALA A 577 20.89 12.59 -2.04
C ALA A 577 19.89 11.49 -1.66
N GLY A 578 20.30 10.22 -1.67
CA GLY A 578 19.47 9.06 -1.37
C GLY A 578 19.27 8.82 0.12
N VAL A 579 18.05 8.43 0.48
CA VAL A 579 17.56 8.14 1.84
C VAL A 579 16.64 6.92 1.81
N ILE A 580 16.60 6.16 2.90
CA ILE A 580 15.63 5.08 3.13
C ILE A 580 14.76 5.45 4.32
N TYR A 581 13.44 5.32 4.12
CA TYR A 581 12.41 5.62 5.10
C TYR A 581 11.63 4.35 5.44
N LYS A 582 11.46 4.07 6.73
CA LYS A 582 10.50 3.09 7.23
C LYS A 582 9.11 3.70 7.27
N ILE A 583 8.09 2.97 6.83
CA ILE A 583 6.68 3.37 6.94
C ILE A 583 6.16 3.02 8.34
N VAL A 584 5.47 3.96 8.97
CA VAL A 584 4.94 3.86 10.34
C VAL A 584 3.47 4.29 10.36
N ASP A 585 2.60 3.45 10.93
CA ASP A 585 1.28 3.88 11.39
C ASP A 585 1.40 4.42 12.83
N PRO A 586 1.25 5.74 13.06
CA PRO A 586 1.30 6.30 14.40
C PRO A 586 0.04 5.98 15.22
N SER A 587 -1.09 5.68 14.57
CA SER A 587 -2.33 5.34 15.26
C SER A 587 -2.30 3.92 15.84
N ARG A 588 -1.36 3.07 15.38
CA ARG A 588 -1.42 1.63 15.67
C ARG A 588 -0.12 0.84 15.48
N ARG A 589 0.67 0.70 16.56
CA ARG A 589 1.90 -0.12 16.61
C ARG A 589 1.75 -1.41 17.42
N ALA A 590 2.14 -2.58 16.95
CA ALA A 590 2.04 -3.86 17.70
C ALA A 590 3.05 -3.97 18.89
N PRO A 591 2.87 -4.93 19.83
CA PRO A 591 3.41 -4.82 21.19
C PRO A 591 4.93 -4.79 21.28
N PRO A 592 5.49 -4.02 22.24
CA PRO A 592 6.77 -4.34 22.84
C PRO A 592 6.84 -5.82 23.21
N GLY A 593 8.01 -6.42 23.02
CA GLY A 593 8.17 -7.87 23.11
C GLY A 593 7.64 -8.61 21.88
N LYS A 594 6.36 -8.49 21.51
CA LYS A 594 5.73 -9.31 20.44
C LYS A 594 6.46 -9.19 19.10
N CYS A 595 6.79 -7.97 18.68
CA CYS A 595 7.53 -7.72 17.45
C CYS A 595 9.03 -7.47 17.69
N SER A 596 9.53 -7.82 18.88
CA SER A 596 10.96 -7.85 19.16
C SER A 596 11.55 -9.18 18.70
N PHE A 597 12.67 -9.11 18.00
CA PHE A 597 13.48 -10.25 17.61
C PHE A 597 14.84 -10.14 18.30
N LYS A 598 15.49 -11.28 18.55
CA LYS A 598 16.87 -11.34 19.04
C LYS A 598 17.79 -11.70 17.87
N PRO A 599 18.51 -10.74 17.26
CA PRO A 599 19.32 -11.03 16.07
C PRO A 599 20.41 -12.06 16.34
N THR A 600 20.62 -12.96 15.38
CA THR A 600 21.82 -13.80 15.28
C THR A 600 23.06 -12.92 15.21
N LEU A 601 24.10 -13.27 15.96
CA LEU A 601 25.33 -12.47 16.05
C LEU A 601 26.06 -12.40 14.69
N VAL A 602 26.23 -11.18 14.20
CA VAL A 602 27.02 -10.89 12.99
C VAL A 602 28.50 -10.76 13.36
N LYS A 603 29.37 -11.54 12.72
CA LYS A 603 30.82 -11.32 12.75
C LYS A 603 31.15 -10.14 11.84
N ILE A 604 31.86 -9.12 12.33
CA ILE A 604 32.13 -7.88 11.59
C ILE A 604 33.65 -7.76 11.34
N LYS A 605 34.05 -7.49 10.09
CA LYS A 605 35.42 -7.12 9.72
C LYS A 605 35.42 -5.73 9.09
N GLY A 606 36.01 -4.75 9.77
CA GLY A 606 35.99 -3.34 9.34
C GLY A 606 35.57 -2.42 10.47
N LYS A 607 35.22 -1.18 10.13
CA LYS A 607 34.65 -0.19 11.06
C LYS A 607 33.14 -0.17 10.92
N LEU A 608 32.45 0.11 12.02
CA LEU A 608 31.04 0.49 12.00
C LEU A 608 30.90 1.99 11.81
N ILE A 609 29.91 2.37 11.01
CA ILE A 609 29.44 3.73 10.82
C ILE A 609 28.03 3.77 11.41
N HIS A 610 27.88 4.40 12.57
CA HIS A 610 26.58 4.53 13.22
C HIS A 610 25.67 5.44 12.39
N PHE A 611 24.38 5.09 12.34
CA PHE A 611 23.39 5.90 11.67
C PHE A 611 22.97 7.08 12.54
N HIS A 612 22.94 8.27 11.93
CA HIS A 612 22.38 9.48 12.49
C HIS A 612 21.42 10.08 11.44
N PRO A 613 20.15 10.34 11.79
CA PRO A 613 19.20 10.96 10.87
C PRO A 613 19.59 12.41 10.58
N LYS A 614 19.07 12.95 9.47
CA LYS A 614 19.31 14.33 9.02
C LYS A 614 18.07 15.21 9.12
N GLU A 615 16.89 14.64 8.97
CA GLU A 615 15.63 15.37 9.10
C GLU A 615 15.30 15.62 10.59
N GLU A 616 14.80 16.82 10.90
CA GLU A 616 14.35 17.21 12.23
C GLU A 616 13.06 16.46 12.60
N PHE A 617 13.00 15.87 13.80
CA PHE A 617 11.83 15.14 14.26
C PHE A 617 10.65 16.09 14.54
N VAL A 618 9.42 15.63 14.30
CA VAL A 618 8.21 16.48 14.47
C VAL A 618 8.01 16.93 15.91
N ILE A 619 8.53 16.17 16.89
CA ILE A 619 8.46 16.53 18.31
C ILE A 619 9.28 17.79 18.66
N ASP A 620 10.40 18.01 17.97
CA ASP A 620 11.34 19.12 18.21
C ASP A 620 10.95 20.39 17.44
N LYS A 621 10.21 20.24 16.33
CA LYS A 621 9.67 21.36 15.54
C LYS A 621 8.79 22.26 16.42
N LYS A 622 9.04 23.57 16.40
CA LYS A 622 8.21 24.56 17.10
C LYS A 622 6.77 24.49 16.56
N PRO A 623 5.74 24.52 17.42
CA PRO A 623 4.35 24.43 16.98
C PRO A 623 3.99 25.61 16.08
N THR A 624 3.48 25.31 14.88
CA THR A 624 3.12 26.32 13.87
C THR A 624 1.83 27.04 14.28
N THR A 625 1.96 28.16 15.01
CA THR A 625 0.82 29.01 15.39
C THR A 625 0.32 29.83 14.20
N THR A 626 -0.32 29.16 13.23
CA THR A 626 -1.05 29.83 12.14
C THR A 626 -2.33 30.44 12.72
N ALA A 627 -2.31 31.73 12.99
CA ALA A 627 -3.51 32.47 13.36
C ALA A 627 -4.51 32.50 12.19
N ALA A 628 -5.81 32.35 12.49
CA ALA A 628 -6.86 32.37 11.47
C ALA A 628 -6.89 33.75 10.74
N PRO A 629 -7.00 33.78 9.40
CA PRO A 629 -7.00 35.03 8.65
C PRO A 629 -8.27 35.84 8.95
N THR A 630 -8.10 36.99 9.59
CA THR A 630 -9.23 37.88 9.94
C THR A 630 -9.74 38.59 8.69
N THR A 631 -10.99 38.33 8.31
CA THR A 631 -11.62 38.91 7.12
C THR A 631 -11.81 40.42 7.24
N THR A 632 -11.10 41.19 6.41
CA THR A 632 -11.37 42.61 6.16
C THR A 632 -11.45 42.87 4.65
N ALA A 633 -12.49 43.58 4.23
CA ALA A 633 -12.81 43.74 2.81
C ALA A 633 -11.81 44.69 2.12
N ARG A 634 -11.27 44.26 0.96
CA ARG A 634 -10.26 45.02 0.21
C ARG A 634 -10.91 45.96 -0.82
N THR A 635 -11.11 47.22 -0.44
CA THR A 635 -11.48 48.31 -1.36
C THR A 635 -10.38 48.60 -2.39
N THR A 636 -10.78 49.08 -3.56
CA THR A 636 -9.91 49.30 -4.72
C THR A 636 -9.17 50.63 -4.64
N ALA A 637 -7.86 50.64 -4.89
CA ALA A 637 -7.06 51.86 -5.07
C ALA A 637 -5.94 51.66 -6.10
N THR A 638 -5.58 52.72 -6.80
CA THR A 638 -4.78 52.70 -8.05
C THR A 638 -3.26 52.69 -7.80
N THR A 639 -2.52 51.90 -8.57
CA THR A 639 -1.05 51.86 -8.55
C THR A 639 -0.43 53.15 -9.10
N THR A 640 0.50 53.75 -8.35
CA THR A 640 1.44 54.77 -8.86
C THR A 640 2.86 54.47 -8.36
N LEU A 641 3.86 54.76 -9.20
CA LEU A 641 5.26 54.46 -8.94
C LEU A 641 5.93 55.53 -8.05
N ARG A 642 6.68 55.12 -7.03
CA ARG A 642 7.77 55.95 -6.48
C ARG A 642 8.86 55.15 -5.76
N THR A 643 10.07 55.70 -5.76
CA THR A 643 11.30 55.14 -5.20
C THR A 643 11.43 55.30 -3.67
N PRO A 644 12.23 54.45 -3.00
CA PRO A 644 12.42 54.51 -1.55
C PRO A 644 13.38 55.66 -1.11
N PRO A 645 13.12 56.34 0.03
CA PRO A 645 13.95 57.43 0.55
C PRO A 645 14.96 57.01 1.63
N THR A 646 15.99 57.83 1.84
CA THR A 646 17.07 57.68 2.83
C THR A 646 16.82 58.43 4.14
N THR A 647 17.16 57.83 5.29
CA THR A 647 17.42 58.48 6.59
C THR A 647 18.39 57.61 7.40
N MET A 648 19.20 58.08 8.36
CA MET A 648 19.83 59.38 8.65
C MET A 648 21.18 59.12 9.38
N ARG A 649 21.99 60.15 9.70
CA ARG A 649 23.41 60.01 10.08
C ARG A 649 23.86 60.93 11.23
N SER A 650 24.64 60.40 12.17
CA SER A 650 25.62 61.13 13.00
C SER A 650 26.69 60.11 13.49
N THR A 651 28.01 60.22 13.30
CA THR A 651 29.04 61.29 13.50
C THR A 651 29.45 61.51 14.96
N THR A 652 30.72 61.77 15.31
CA THR A 652 31.96 62.06 14.54
C THR A 652 32.69 60.77 14.04
N THR A 653 34.00 60.56 13.81
CA THR A 653 35.28 61.30 14.05
C THR A 653 36.34 60.96 12.97
N ARG A 654 37.65 61.01 13.28
CA ARG A 654 38.84 60.82 12.41
C ARG A 654 40.03 60.35 13.31
N PRO A 655 41.21 59.89 12.81
CA PRO A 655 41.96 60.41 11.65
C PRO A 655 42.42 59.38 10.59
N THR A 656 43.19 59.89 9.62
CA THR A 656 43.52 59.38 8.27
C THR A 656 44.82 58.56 8.14
N TYR A 657 44.90 57.68 7.14
CA TYR A 657 45.93 57.75 6.08
C TYR A 657 45.55 56.94 4.80
N THR A 658 46.26 57.15 3.68
CA THR A 658 46.02 56.60 2.32
C THR A 658 47.32 56.59 1.48
N PRO A 659 47.37 56.09 0.21
CA PRO A 659 46.49 55.07 -0.40
C PRO A 659 46.99 53.71 -0.99
N PRO A 660 48.12 53.50 -1.72
CA PRO A 660 47.92 53.11 -3.14
C PRO A 660 48.70 51.89 -3.73
N THR A 661 48.04 51.21 -4.68
CA THR A 661 48.59 50.42 -5.82
C THR A 661 49.25 49.05 -5.57
N ALA A 662 49.24 48.19 -6.60
CA ALA A 662 50.03 46.96 -6.71
C ALA A 662 50.82 46.91 -8.04
N THR A 663 52.11 46.53 -8.03
CA THR A 663 52.85 46.01 -9.21
C THR A 663 54.22 45.41 -8.84
N LEU A 664 54.53 44.22 -9.41
CA LEU A 664 55.82 43.76 -9.96
C LEU A 664 57.17 44.00 -9.24
N LYS A 665 57.98 42.93 -9.01
CA LYS A 665 59.05 42.45 -9.94
C LYS A 665 59.74 41.15 -9.46
N ALA A 666 60.72 40.66 -10.24
CA ALA A 666 61.38 39.34 -10.09
C ALA A 666 62.88 39.32 -10.49
N THR A 667 63.61 38.26 -10.09
CA THR A 667 65.03 37.91 -10.40
C THR A 667 65.25 36.41 -10.06
N ALA A 668 66.15 35.59 -10.67
CA ALA A 668 67.04 35.72 -11.83
C ALA A 668 67.40 34.33 -12.48
N LYS A 669 68.43 34.28 -13.35
CA LYS A 669 68.87 33.22 -14.32
C LYS A 669 69.97 32.26 -13.75
N PRO A 670 70.59 31.25 -14.45
CA PRO A 670 70.82 31.10 -15.92
C PRO A 670 70.90 29.70 -16.64
N ALA A 671 70.81 29.73 -17.99
CA ALA A 671 71.42 28.86 -19.05
C ALA A 671 71.06 27.34 -19.15
N THR A 672 71.18 26.61 -20.29
CA THR A 672 71.88 26.85 -21.59
C THR A 672 71.31 26.02 -22.79
N ILE A 673 70.94 26.66 -23.94
CA ILE A 673 71.05 26.15 -25.37
C ILE A 673 70.21 24.88 -25.78
N ARG A 674 69.75 24.55 -27.03
CA ARG A 674 69.76 25.07 -28.44
C ARG A 674 68.54 24.55 -29.27
N ALA A 675 68.31 25.11 -30.49
CA ALA A 675 67.89 24.48 -31.79
C ALA A 675 66.59 23.62 -31.92
N THR A 676 65.77 23.63 -33.00
CA THR A 676 65.74 24.43 -34.28
C THR A 676 64.40 24.31 -35.05
N VAL A 677 64.02 25.37 -35.81
CA VAL A 677 63.29 25.39 -37.12
C VAL A 677 61.75 25.16 -37.20
N GLU A 678 61.06 26.02 -37.98
CA GLU A 678 59.66 25.92 -38.47
C GLU A 678 59.58 25.32 -39.89
N PRO A 679 58.37 25.08 -40.50
CA PRO A 679 57.83 26.13 -41.40
C PRO A 679 56.28 26.20 -41.59
N LEU A 680 55.73 27.44 -41.63
CA LEU A 680 54.65 27.94 -42.54
C LEU A 680 53.22 27.29 -42.48
N THR A 681 52.07 27.89 -42.90
CA THR A 681 51.78 29.14 -43.67
C THR A 681 50.36 29.71 -43.43
N THR A 682 50.19 31.06 -43.47
CA THR A 682 49.01 31.89 -43.93
C THR A 682 47.57 31.68 -43.36
N ARG A 683 46.92 32.70 -42.74
CA ARG A 683 46.14 33.87 -43.29
C ARG A 683 44.69 33.55 -43.75
N ALA A 684 43.68 34.44 -43.71
CA ALA A 684 43.51 35.71 -42.98
C ALA A 684 42.03 36.23 -42.94
N THR A 685 41.78 37.07 -41.95
CA THR A 685 40.63 37.89 -41.53
C THR A 685 40.02 38.86 -42.57
N VAL A 686 38.70 39.18 -42.45
CA VAL A 686 37.98 40.47 -42.70
C VAL A 686 36.46 40.17 -42.81
N LYS A 687 35.44 40.97 -42.47
CA LYS A 687 35.06 42.03 -41.48
C LYS A 687 33.56 42.41 -41.84
N PRO A 688 32.80 43.24 -41.09
CA PRO A 688 31.32 43.09 -40.97
C PRO A 688 30.41 44.24 -41.47
N VAL A 689 29.08 44.03 -41.44
CA VAL A 689 27.99 45.05 -41.60
C VAL A 689 26.85 44.81 -40.57
N THR A 690 25.95 45.80 -40.40
CA THR A 690 25.08 46.16 -39.26
C THR A 690 23.65 45.55 -39.14
N THR A 691 23.28 45.11 -37.92
CA THR A 691 22.10 45.49 -37.04
C THR A 691 20.81 46.16 -37.62
N PRO A 692 19.66 46.24 -36.87
CA PRO A 692 18.92 45.21 -36.09
C PRO A 692 17.35 45.39 -36.11
N SER A 693 16.64 44.72 -35.16
CA SER A 693 15.39 45.14 -34.45
C SER A 693 13.99 44.60 -34.82
N ASN A 694 13.20 44.47 -33.74
CA ASN A 694 11.76 44.17 -33.55
C ASN A 694 11.15 45.40 -32.80
N PRO A 695 9.81 45.64 -32.61
CA PRO A 695 8.86 44.69 -31.99
C PRO A 695 7.34 44.86 -32.34
N THR A 696 6.48 44.33 -31.46
CA THR A 696 5.02 44.07 -31.52
C THR A 696 4.04 45.24 -31.30
N SER A 697 2.77 45.05 -31.71
CA SER A 697 1.57 45.74 -31.18
C SER A 697 0.32 44.81 -31.23
N MET A 698 -0.85 45.25 -30.74
CA MET A 698 -1.94 44.39 -30.25
C MET A 698 -3.38 44.78 -30.74
N GLN A 699 -4.21 43.76 -31.01
CA GLN A 699 -5.70 43.67 -31.06
C GLN A 699 -6.62 44.91 -31.32
N GLN A 700 -7.60 44.74 -32.24
CA GLN A 700 -9.01 45.19 -32.04
C GLN A 700 -10.03 44.46 -32.96
N ARG A 701 -11.31 44.88 -32.99
CA ARG A 701 -12.51 44.22 -33.58
C ARG A 701 -13.33 45.22 -34.46
N THR A 702 -14.50 44.97 -35.10
CA THR A 702 -15.56 43.91 -35.03
C THR A 702 -16.42 43.90 -36.33
N THR A 703 -17.32 42.91 -36.53
CA THR A 703 -18.30 42.76 -37.65
C THR A 703 -17.65 42.41 -39.01
N GLY A 704 -18.27 41.86 -40.07
CA GLY A 704 -19.65 41.40 -40.38
C GLY A 704 -19.74 41.07 -41.91
N THR A 705 -20.77 40.46 -42.54
CA THR A 705 -22.02 39.77 -42.15
C THR A 705 -22.60 39.03 -43.41
N ALA A 706 -23.51 38.05 -43.23
CA ALA A 706 -24.47 37.47 -44.22
C ALA A 706 -24.07 36.28 -45.16
N THR A 707 -25.10 35.50 -45.50
CA THR A 707 -25.23 34.28 -46.34
C THR A 707 -25.96 34.63 -47.69
N PRO A 708 -26.38 33.75 -48.65
CA PRO A 708 -26.62 32.29 -48.54
C PRO A 708 -26.47 31.36 -49.79
N ALA A 709 -26.65 30.05 -49.51
CA ALA A 709 -27.35 29.00 -50.29
C ALA A 709 -26.92 28.56 -51.72
N MET A 710 -26.85 27.23 -51.89
CA MET A 710 -27.76 26.50 -52.79
C MET A 710 -28.01 25.05 -52.30
N THR A 711 -28.97 24.35 -52.90
CA THR A 711 -29.68 23.18 -52.30
C THR A 711 -30.25 22.23 -53.37
N ILE A 712 -30.67 21.02 -52.94
CA ILE A 712 -31.45 20.00 -53.71
C ILE A 712 -30.60 19.25 -54.78
N SER A 713 -30.53 17.91 -54.93
CA SER A 713 -31.30 16.71 -54.52
C SER A 713 -32.19 16.07 -55.60
N TRP A 714 -32.31 14.73 -55.54
CA TRP A 714 -33.13 13.81 -56.35
C TRP A 714 -32.85 13.65 -57.86
N ARG A 715 -32.39 12.43 -58.23
CA ARG A 715 -33.09 11.57 -59.22
C ARG A 715 -32.71 10.10 -59.04
N GLN A 716 -33.43 9.20 -59.73
CA GLN A 716 -33.63 7.80 -59.33
C GLN A 716 -33.90 6.92 -60.55
N VAL A 717 -33.77 5.59 -60.39
CA VAL A 717 -34.26 4.52 -61.29
C VAL A 717 -33.52 4.33 -62.63
N MET A 718 -32.82 3.19 -62.79
CA MET A 718 -33.25 2.12 -63.72
C MET A 718 -32.46 0.82 -63.54
N THR A 719 -33.10 -0.29 -63.94
CA THR A 719 -32.61 -1.68 -63.86
C THR A 719 -31.87 -2.12 -65.13
N VAL A 720 -31.05 -3.19 -65.06
CA VAL A 720 -31.16 -4.38 -65.94
C VAL A 720 -30.26 -5.54 -65.45
N ARG A 721 -30.64 -6.77 -65.79
CA ARG A 721 -29.98 -8.09 -65.57
C ARG A 721 -29.87 -8.77 -66.96
N PRO A 722 -28.97 -9.75 -67.24
CA PRO A 722 -29.10 -11.09 -66.62
C PRO A 722 -27.80 -11.94 -66.51
N GLY A 723 -27.95 -13.17 -66.01
CA GLY A 723 -26.95 -14.25 -66.01
C GLY A 723 -27.38 -15.40 -65.07
N HIS A 724 -27.54 -16.63 -65.56
CA HIS A 724 -28.20 -17.71 -64.80
C HIS A 724 -27.82 -19.14 -65.23
N ALA A 725 -27.45 -20.00 -64.27
CA ALA A 725 -27.54 -21.48 -64.23
C ALA A 725 -27.17 -21.95 -62.81
N THR A 726 -28.04 -22.53 -61.94
CA THR A 726 -28.73 -23.85 -61.93
C THR A 726 -27.80 -25.06 -61.67
N THR A 727 -27.59 -25.57 -60.43
CA THR A 727 -28.44 -26.45 -59.54
C THR A 727 -28.35 -27.96 -59.83
N PRO A 728 -28.72 -28.92 -58.90
CA PRO A 728 -28.87 -28.90 -57.43
C PRO A 728 -28.40 -30.20 -56.68
N SER A 729 -28.65 -30.28 -55.35
CA SER A 729 -29.09 -31.50 -54.59
C SER A 729 -28.04 -32.57 -54.17
N ARG A 730 -28.17 -33.40 -53.12
CA ARG A 730 -28.75 -33.40 -51.74
C ARG A 730 -28.70 -34.84 -51.19
N GLN A 731 -28.15 -35.12 -49.99
CA GLN A 731 -28.70 -36.06 -48.97
C GLN A 731 -27.76 -36.33 -47.75
N ARG A 732 -28.37 -36.79 -46.64
CA ARG A 732 -27.75 -37.50 -45.51
C ARG A 732 -28.19 -38.98 -45.58
N PRO A 733 -27.52 -39.91 -44.87
CA PRO A 733 -28.16 -40.46 -43.65
C PRO A 733 -27.20 -40.53 -42.44
N SER A 734 -27.47 -41.39 -41.45
CA SER A 734 -26.91 -41.32 -40.09
C SER A 734 -26.89 -42.65 -39.33
N LEU A 735 -26.07 -42.69 -38.27
CA LEU A 735 -26.15 -43.54 -37.06
C LEU A 735 -25.68 -45.02 -37.08
N SER A 736 -24.80 -45.31 -36.10
CA SER A 736 -24.93 -46.39 -35.06
C SER A 736 -24.00 -47.62 -35.02
N TYR A 737 -23.38 -47.79 -33.84
CA TYR A 737 -23.23 -49.00 -32.99
C TYR A 737 -22.25 -50.18 -33.29
N THR A 738 -21.22 -50.24 -32.43
CA THR A 738 -20.67 -51.40 -31.66
C THR A 738 -19.79 -52.51 -32.27
N ARG A 739 -19.01 -53.09 -31.33
CA ARG A 739 -18.03 -54.19 -31.41
C ARG A 739 -18.71 -55.58 -31.50
N PRO A 740 -18.00 -56.64 -31.94
CA PRO A 740 -17.60 -57.67 -30.95
C PRO A 740 -16.14 -58.18 -31.10
N THR A 741 -15.82 -59.39 -30.61
CA THR A 741 -14.46 -59.82 -30.21
C THR A 741 -14.18 -61.30 -30.56
N VAL A 742 -12.94 -61.77 -30.32
CA VAL A 742 -12.45 -63.18 -30.15
C VAL A 742 -11.47 -63.69 -31.24
N THR A 743 -10.56 -64.58 -30.83
CA THR A 743 -9.37 -65.13 -31.54
C THR A 743 -9.50 -66.65 -31.72
N PRO A 744 -8.64 -67.35 -32.52
CA PRO A 744 -7.41 -67.95 -31.93
C PRO A 744 -6.18 -68.11 -32.86
N LYS A 745 -5.13 -68.74 -32.29
CA LYS A 745 -3.77 -69.11 -32.78
C LYS A 745 -3.78 -70.51 -33.50
N PRO A 746 -2.67 -71.08 -34.09
CA PRO A 746 -1.27 -71.07 -33.58
C PRO A 746 -0.05 -71.20 -34.56
N ARG A 747 1.16 -71.06 -33.97
CA ARG A 747 2.53 -71.64 -34.23
C ARG A 747 2.98 -71.98 -35.67
N SER A 748 4.24 -71.80 -36.05
CA SER A 748 5.52 -72.20 -35.38
C SER A 748 6.71 -71.34 -35.91
N LEU A 749 7.98 -71.31 -35.47
CA LEU A 749 8.83 -71.80 -34.36
C LEU A 749 10.08 -70.84 -34.35
N LEU A 750 11.28 -71.00 -33.74
CA LEU A 750 11.95 -72.03 -32.92
C LEU A 750 12.66 -71.33 -31.72
N THR A 751 13.82 -71.78 -31.20
CA THR A 751 14.42 -71.27 -29.94
C THR A 751 15.96 -71.32 -29.85
N THR A 752 16.58 -70.16 -29.53
CA THR A 752 17.94 -69.95 -28.95
C THR A 752 17.89 -68.64 -28.11
N GLY A 753 18.87 -68.23 -27.29
CA GLY A 753 20.19 -68.80 -26.94
C GLY A 753 20.56 -68.49 -25.47
N ALA A 754 21.76 -67.96 -25.19
CA ALA A 754 22.31 -67.80 -23.83
C ALA A 754 23.11 -66.48 -23.64
N ARG A 755 23.20 -65.85 -22.45
CA ARG A 755 22.50 -66.08 -21.15
C ARG A 755 22.34 -64.76 -20.36
N ARG A 756 21.48 -64.76 -19.32
CA ARG A 756 21.11 -63.63 -18.42
C ARG A 756 21.88 -63.67 -17.07
N PRO A 757 21.89 -62.58 -16.26
CA PRO A 757 20.79 -62.32 -15.29
C PRO A 757 19.85 -61.14 -15.65
N SER A 758 18.78 -60.93 -14.87
CA SER A 758 17.76 -59.86 -15.05
C SER A 758 16.95 -59.63 -13.75
N PRO A 759 16.28 -58.47 -13.57
CA PRO A 759 15.70 -58.04 -12.29
C PRO A 759 14.26 -58.56 -12.00
N PRO A 760 13.75 -58.41 -10.76
CA PRO A 760 12.37 -58.69 -10.39
C PRO A 760 11.42 -57.50 -10.62
N THR A 761 10.10 -57.75 -10.64
CA THR A 761 9.05 -56.75 -10.94
C THR A 761 7.82 -56.85 -10.03
N ALA A 762 7.27 -55.68 -9.68
CA ALA A 762 5.85 -55.37 -9.41
C ALA A 762 5.07 -56.05 -8.24
N ARG A 763 4.54 -55.19 -7.34
CA ARG A 763 3.12 -55.01 -6.85
C ARG A 763 2.19 -56.23 -6.56
N PRO A 764 1.08 -56.06 -5.78
CA PRO A 764 0.65 -54.97 -4.87
C PRO A 764 0.20 -55.48 -3.46
N LEU A 765 -0.30 -54.59 -2.58
CA LEU A 765 -1.38 -54.90 -1.61
C LEU A 765 -1.97 -53.63 -0.96
N THR A 766 -3.02 -53.78 -0.12
CA THR A 766 -3.93 -52.70 0.35
C THR A 766 -3.93 -52.44 1.87
N ARG A 767 -4.55 -51.32 2.25
CA ARG A 767 -4.68 -50.69 3.58
C ARG A 767 -5.47 -51.52 4.64
N PRO A 768 -5.06 -51.45 5.93
CA PRO A 768 -6.00 -51.38 7.06
C PRO A 768 -5.72 -50.22 8.05
N GLN A 769 -6.45 -50.17 9.18
CA GLN A 769 -6.40 -49.14 10.25
C GLN A 769 -5.92 -49.72 11.62
N PRO A 770 -5.69 -48.90 12.68
CA PRO A 770 -4.81 -49.25 13.81
C PRO A 770 -5.46 -49.74 15.13
N HIS A 771 -4.74 -50.58 15.88
CA HIS A 771 -4.87 -50.91 17.33
C HIS A 771 -3.55 -51.55 17.84
N ALA A 772 -3.19 -51.63 19.14
CA ALA A 772 -3.50 -50.84 20.33
C ALA A 772 -2.61 -51.24 21.55
N THR A 773 -2.35 -50.30 22.47
CA THR A 773 -2.01 -50.46 23.93
C THR A 773 -0.88 -51.39 24.44
N VAL A 774 0.00 -50.82 25.29
CA VAL A 774 0.68 -51.50 26.42
C VAL A 774 0.52 -50.62 27.69
N ARG A 775 0.66 -51.22 28.89
CA ARG A 775 0.24 -50.69 30.22
C ARG A 775 1.27 -49.78 30.93
N PRO A 776 0.85 -49.10 32.01
CA PRO A 776 1.33 -49.52 33.35
C PRO A 776 0.21 -49.85 34.36
N PHE A 777 0.59 -50.35 35.56
CA PHE A 777 -0.31 -50.75 36.67
C PHE A 777 0.39 -50.51 38.04
N PRO A 778 -0.22 -50.70 39.24
CA PRO A 778 -0.19 -49.67 40.30
C PRO A 778 0.26 -50.13 41.70
N LEU A 779 0.29 -49.19 42.66
CA LEU A 779 0.00 -49.29 44.11
C LEU A 779 0.13 -47.85 44.70
N GLY A 780 -0.86 -47.27 45.40
CA GLY A 780 -1.10 -47.40 46.85
C GLY A 780 -0.59 -46.12 47.60
N VAL A 781 -1.14 -45.59 48.70
CA VAL A 781 -2.25 -45.93 49.62
C VAL A 781 -2.84 -44.61 50.21
N THR A 782 -4.05 -44.68 50.81
CA THR A 782 -4.85 -43.64 51.55
C THR A 782 -4.08 -42.51 52.25
N THR A 783 -4.58 -41.26 52.35
CA THR A 783 -5.74 -40.77 53.17
C THR A 783 -6.19 -39.34 52.72
N ASN A 784 -7.33 -38.71 53.05
CA ASN A 784 -8.62 -39.04 53.73
C ASN A 784 -9.69 -37.95 53.39
N ARG A 785 -10.86 -37.94 54.05
CA ARG A 785 -11.92 -36.88 54.01
C ARG A 785 -12.60 -36.72 55.40
N PRO A 786 -13.29 -35.61 55.72
CA PRO A 786 -14.74 -35.43 55.47
C PRO A 786 -15.04 -34.14 54.67
N GLN A 787 -16.10 -34.00 53.84
CA GLN A 787 -17.54 -33.88 54.15
C GLN A 787 -17.86 -32.66 55.05
N THR A 788 -18.81 -31.79 54.70
CA THR A 788 -20.21 -32.12 54.32
C THR A 788 -20.73 -31.50 53.00
N THR A 789 -21.86 -32.05 52.53
CA THR A 789 -22.79 -31.49 51.51
C THR A 789 -24.22 -31.83 51.95
N PRO A 790 -25.23 -31.01 51.63
CA PRO A 790 -26.17 -31.40 50.55
C PRO A 790 -26.58 -30.17 49.66
N ARG A 791 -27.00 -30.23 48.38
CA ARG A 791 -27.66 -31.22 47.48
C ARG A 791 -29.12 -31.56 47.81
N PRO A 792 -29.97 -32.16 46.91
CA PRO A 792 -29.77 -32.72 45.54
C PRO A 792 -29.77 -31.65 44.40
N THR A 793 -30.47 -31.60 43.25
CA THR A 793 -31.59 -32.36 42.60
C THR A 793 -31.65 -31.94 41.10
N TYR A 794 -32.12 -32.71 40.10
CA TYR A 794 -31.80 -34.10 39.69
C TYR A 794 -32.33 -34.34 38.24
N TRP A 795 -31.59 -35.05 37.37
CA TRP A 795 -32.04 -35.66 36.07
C TRP A 795 -32.40 -34.69 34.91
N THR A 796 -32.43 -35.07 33.61
CA THR A 796 -32.14 -36.35 32.89
C THR A 796 -31.47 -36.06 31.52
N ALA A 797 -31.17 -37.07 30.69
CA ALA A 797 -30.32 -36.94 29.49
C ALA A 797 -31.05 -37.03 28.12
N ALA A 798 -30.41 -36.41 27.11
CA ALA A 798 -30.34 -36.76 25.67
C ALA A 798 -31.60 -36.84 24.78
N THR A 799 -31.59 -36.05 23.69
CA THR A 799 -32.17 -36.45 22.38
C THR A 799 -31.52 -35.66 21.21
N LYS A 800 -31.73 -36.10 19.96
CA LYS A 800 -31.14 -35.51 18.74
C LYS A 800 -31.87 -34.22 18.28
N PRO A 801 -31.20 -33.34 17.51
CA PRO A 801 -31.82 -32.12 16.99
C PRO A 801 -32.81 -32.41 15.85
N THR A 802 -33.99 -31.78 15.91
CA THR A 802 -34.99 -31.76 14.83
C THR A 802 -35.29 -30.32 14.46
N THR A 803 -35.38 -30.01 13.17
CA THR A 803 -35.62 -28.67 12.65
C THR A 803 -37.07 -28.20 12.86
N GLN A 804 -37.28 -27.07 13.55
CA GLN A 804 -38.37 -26.13 13.26
C GLN A 804 -38.17 -24.77 13.96
N ARG A 805 -38.61 -23.68 13.30
CA ARG A 805 -38.76 -22.35 13.91
C ARG A 805 -40.23 -22.16 14.31
N PRO A 806 -40.51 -21.64 15.51
CA PRO A 806 -41.70 -20.85 15.78
C PRO A 806 -41.34 -19.39 16.09
N ASN A 807 -42.15 -18.45 15.58
CA ASN A 807 -42.14 -17.07 16.06
C ASN A 807 -42.86 -16.99 17.42
N PHE A 808 -42.51 -16.02 18.26
CA PHE A 808 -43.41 -15.54 19.32
C PHE A 808 -43.64 -14.04 19.20
N THR A 809 -44.90 -13.66 19.36
CA THR A 809 -45.42 -12.28 19.27
C THR A 809 -45.25 -11.55 20.59
N LEU A 810 -44.83 -10.28 20.56
CA LEU A 810 -45.02 -9.39 21.72
C LEU A 810 -46.49 -8.97 21.85
N SER A 811 -47.03 -9.08 23.05
CA SER A 811 -48.33 -8.55 23.46
C SER A 811 -48.24 -7.07 23.82
N LYS A 812 -49.31 -6.31 23.57
CA LYS A 812 -49.47 -4.94 24.10
C LYS A 812 -50.00 -4.98 25.54
N ALA A 813 -49.50 -4.07 26.38
CA ALA A 813 -50.25 -3.47 27.48
C ALA A 813 -49.91 -1.97 27.54
N GLN A 814 -50.92 -1.16 27.86
CA GLN A 814 -50.82 0.26 28.22
C GLN A 814 -51.29 0.34 29.71
N ASP A 815 -51.25 1.45 30.45
CA ASP A 815 -51.37 2.86 30.05
C ASP A 815 -51.01 3.83 31.21
N LYS A 816 -50.91 5.13 30.90
CA LYS A 816 -51.01 6.31 31.82
C LYS A 816 -49.98 6.51 32.96
N PHE A 817 -49.28 7.65 32.87
CA PHE A 817 -49.57 8.79 33.77
C PHE A 817 -49.64 10.10 32.95
N LEU A 818 -50.06 11.24 33.52
CA LEU A 818 -50.67 12.35 32.75
C LEU A 818 -50.44 13.78 33.31
N LYS A 819 -50.52 14.78 32.40
CA LYS A 819 -50.72 16.26 32.55
C LYS A 819 -49.49 17.21 32.67
N GLY A 820 -49.72 18.45 32.18
CA GLY A 820 -48.81 19.63 32.10
C GLY A 820 -48.43 19.96 30.65
N GLN A 821 -49.13 20.84 29.89
CA GLN A 821 -49.12 22.33 29.90
C GLN A 821 -47.73 22.97 29.71
N SER A 822 -47.49 24.04 28.93
CA SER A 822 -48.26 24.83 27.92
C SER A 822 -47.32 25.95 27.38
N ASP A 823 -47.48 26.68 26.26
CA ASP A 823 -48.56 26.85 25.26
C ASP A 823 -48.02 27.52 23.93
N LYS A 824 -48.93 27.96 23.02
CA LYS A 824 -48.78 28.82 21.81
C LYS A 824 -48.12 28.20 20.55
N VAL A 825 -48.75 28.12 19.35
CA VAL A 825 -49.54 29.08 18.50
C VAL A 825 -48.57 29.91 17.62
N GLU A 826 -48.72 30.03 16.29
CA GLU A 826 -49.96 30.27 15.52
C GLU A 826 -50.05 29.65 14.10
N HIS A 827 -51.31 29.40 13.68
CA HIS A 827 -51.92 29.37 12.32
C HIS A 827 -51.27 28.74 11.05
N SER A 828 -52.05 28.20 10.08
CA SER A 828 -53.52 28.00 10.00
C SER A 828 -53.94 26.96 8.94
N THR A 829 -55.08 26.28 9.17
CA THR A 829 -56.09 25.73 8.21
C THR A 829 -55.65 25.15 6.84
N GLY A 830 -56.15 24.01 6.33
CA GLY A 830 -57.43 23.31 6.51
C GLY A 830 -57.89 22.79 5.11
N ASN A 831 -58.79 21.82 4.93
CA ASN A 831 -59.63 21.11 5.89
C ASN A 831 -59.97 19.67 5.40
N ARG A 832 -60.56 18.84 6.27
CA ARG A 832 -60.87 17.41 6.05
C ARG A 832 -62.13 17.15 5.21
N VAL A 833 -62.20 16.02 4.50
CA VAL A 833 -63.44 15.20 4.34
C VAL A 833 -63.11 13.69 4.38
N ASN A 834 -63.97 12.88 5.00
CA ASN A 834 -63.85 11.43 5.15
C ASN A 834 -64.77 10.66 4.17
N LYS A 835 -64.35 9.46 3.70
CA LYS A 835 -65.27 8.32 3.52
C LYS A 835 -64.59 6.94 3.48
N LYS A 836 -64.97 6.08 4.44
CA LYS A 836 -64.89 4.60 4.39
C LYS A 836 -66.00 4.07 3.44
N ASN A 837 -66.08 2.82 2.98
CA ASN A 837 -65.21 1.63 2.95
C ASN A 837 -65.78 0.67 1.88
N ARG A 838 -64.94 -0.12 1.19
CA ARG A 838 -65.19 -1.53 0.78
C ARG A 838 -63.94 -2.09 0.09
N GLY A 839 -63.66 -3.38 0.30
CA GLY A 839 -62.36 -3.98 -0.05
C GLY A 839 -62.42 -4.89 -1.28
N SER A 840 -61.26 -5.01 -1.95
CA SER A 840 -61.02 -5.94 -3.08
C SER A 840 -59.62 -6.55 -2.99
N LYS A 841 -59.51 -7.77 -3.52
CA LYS A 841 -58.36 -8.71 -3.60
C LYS A 841 -57.00 -8.10 -4.04
N PRO A 842 -55.86 -8.80 -3.80
CA PRO A 842 -54.51 -8.20 -3.79
C PRO A 842 -54.11 -7.45 -5.06
N GLY A 843 -53.59 -6.23 -4.87
CA GLY A 843 -53.19 -5.32 -5.94
C GLY A 843 -51.83 -5.67 -6.55
N LYS A 844 -51.77 -5.66 -7.89
CA LYS A 844 -50.53 -5.70 -8.68
C LYS A 844 -49.56 -4.57 -8.25
N GLN A 845 -48.26 -4.80 -8.43
CA GLN A 845 -47.22 -3.77 -8.27
C GLN A 845 -47.63 -2.47 -8.99
N ARG A 846 -47.85 -1.38 -8.24
CA ARG A 846 -48.12 -0.07 -8.84
C ARG A 846 -46.80 0.51 -9.35
N ARG A 847 -46.54 0.42 -10.66
CA ARG A 847 -45.51 1.23 -11.33
C ARG A 847 -45.67 2.69 -10.88
N ARG A 848 -44.60 3.30 -10.35
CA ARG A 848 -44.60 4.75 -10.05
C ARG A 848 -44.81 5.50 -11.37
N LYS A 849 -45.88 6.28 -11.47
CA LYS A 849 -46.12 7.15 -12.63
C LYS A 849 -45.17 8.34 -12.51
N HIS A 850 -44.17 8.41 -13.38
CA HIS A 850 -43.19 9.51 -13.38
C HIS A 850 -43.90 10.86 -13.55
N ARG A 851 -43.38 11.91 -12.90
CA ARG A 851 -43.91 13.28 -13.01
C ARG A 851 -43.31 13.94 -14.25
N VAL A 852 -44.07 14.79 -14.92
CA VAL A 852 -43.53 15.64 -16.00
C VAL A 852 -42.40 16.50 -15.41
N GLY A 853 -41.25 16.51 -16.08
CA GLY A 853 -40.02 17.15 -15.60
C GLY A 853 -39.10 16.25 -14.78
N SER A 854 -39.45 14.99 -14.51
CA SER A 854 -38.51 14.05 -13.86
C SER A 854 -37.30 13.80 -14.78
N VAL A 855 -36.09 13.90 -14.25
CA VAL A 855 -34.85 13.52 -14.97
C VAL A 855 -34.36 12.12 -14.56
N ARG A 856 -33.52 11.52 -15.39
CA ARG A 856 -32.72 10.32 -15.09
C ARG A 856 -31.37 10.41 -15.81
N LEU A 857 -30.38 9.68 -15.30
CA LEU A 857 -29.13 9.43 -16.02
C LEU A 857 -29.18 8.03 -16.61
N ILE A 858 -28.74 7.89 -17.86
CA ILE A 858 -28.51 6.61 -18.52
C ILE A 858 -27.02 6.47 -18.82
N SER A 859 -26.42 5.40 -18.32
CA SER A 859 -25.02 5.03 -18.52
C SER A 859 -24.92 3.53 -18.80
N ALA A 860 -23.91 3.11 -19.57
CA ALA A 860 -23.73 1.70 -19.95
C ALA A 860 -23.54 0.78 -18.73
N GLU A 861 -22.96 1.31 -17.66
CA GLU A 861 -22.67 0.61 -16.39
C GLU A 861 -23.78 0.78 -15.32
N GLN A 862 -24.89 1.46 -15.65
CA GLN A 862 -26.01 1.74 -14.73
C GLN A 862 -25.61 2.56 -13.47
N LEU A 863 -24.57 3.39 -13.59
CA LEU A 863 -24.13 4.32 -12.56
C LEU A 863 -25.20 5.39 -12.30
N SER A 864 -25.49 5.66 -11.02
CA SER A 864 -26.54 6.59 -10.59
C SER A 864 -26.08 8.06 -10.50
N ASP A 865 -24.78 8.30 -10.47
CA ASP A 865 -24.15 9.63 -10.37
C ASP A 865 -23.76 10.23 -11.72
N ARG A 866 -23.67 9.41 -12.79
CA ARG A 866 -23.23 9.86 -14.11
C ARG A 866 -23.91 9.14 -15.27
N GLY A 867 -24.16 9.88 -16.35
CA GLY A 867 -24.70 9.36 -17.60
C GLY A 867 -25.27 10.46 -18.52
N ARG A 868 -25.79 10.06 -19.68
CA ARG A 868 -26.62 10.92 -20.53
C ARG A 868 -27.87 11.36 -19.77
N VAL A 869 -28.24 12.63 -19.90
CA VAL A 869 -29.45 13.21 -19.32
C VAL A 869 -30.66 12.84 -20.18
N GLU A 870 -31.66 12.23 -19.55
CA GLU A 870 -32.98 12.06 -20.13
C GLU A 870 -34.04 12.65 -19.22
N ILE A 871 -35.09 13.22 -19.82
CA ILE A 871 -36.19 13.88 -19.13
C ILE A 871 -37.54 13.29 -19.53
N PHE A 872 -38.46 13.21 -18.58
CA PHE A 872 -39.81 12.67 -18.77
C PHE A 872 -40.82 13.79 -19.04
N ILE A 873 -41.37 13.85 -20.26
CA ILE A 873 -42.35 14.87 -20.66
C ILE A 873 -43.50 14.18 -21.42
N ARG A 874 -44.74 14.65 -21.24
CA ARG A 874 -45.99 14.18 -21.91
C ARG A 874 -46.35 12.68 -21.80
N GLY A 875 -45.47 11.83 -21.25
CA GLY A 875 -45.67 10.37 -21.12
C GLY A 875 -44.48 9.55 -21.58
N GLU A 876 -43.49 10.18 -22.22
CA GLU A 876 -42.30 9.56 -22.80
C GLU A 876 -41.01 10.06 -22.11
N TRP A 877 -39.95 9.26 -22.21
CA TRP A 877 -38.58 9.69 -21.91
C TRP A 877 -37.89 10.07 -23.22
N GLY A 878 -37.10 11.13 -23.19
CA GLY A 878 -36.26 11.55 -24.30
C GLY A 878 -35.08 12.37 -23.82
N THR A 879 -34.14 12.63 -24.72
CA THR A 879 -32.83 13.20 -24.37
C THR A 879 -32.86 14.73 -24.34
N VAL A 880 -31.74 15.33 -23.94
CA VAL A 880 -31.54 16.77 -23.85
C VAL A 880 -30.28 17.12 -24.63
N CYS A 881 -30.33 18.11 -25.52
CA CYS A 881 -29.15 18.55 -26.24
C CYS A 881 -28.16 19.29 -25.32
N ASP A 882 -26.88 19.29 -25.68
CA ASP A 882 -25.84 20.04 -25.00
C ASP A 882 -25.76 21.52 -25.42
N ASP A 883 -26.52 21.97 -26.42
CA ASP A 883 -26.52 23.37 -26.84
C ASP A 883 -27.06 24.30 -25.75
N LEU A 884 -26.29 25.37 -25.49
CA LEU A 884 -26.35 26.26 -24.31
C LEU A 884 -26.29 25.57 -22.92
N PHE A 885 -26.38 24.24 -22.83
CA PHE A 885 -26.38 23.49 -21.58
C PHE A 885 -25.09 23.74 -20.78
N SER A 886 -25.25 24.26 -19.57
CA SER A 886 -24.16 24.79 -18.72
C SER A 886 -23.99 23.99 -17.42
N SER A 887 -22.94 24.30 -16.65
CA SER A 887 -22.76 23.70 -15.32
C SER A 887 -23.92 24.01 -14.37
N LYS A 888 -24.56 25.18 -14.51
CA LYS A 888 -25.80 25.53 -13.78
C LYS A 888 -26.95 24.59 -14.14
N ALA A 889 -27.15 24.29 -15.44
CA ALA A 889 -28.16 23.32 -15.88
C ALA A 889 -27.86 21.90 -15.40
N ALA A 890 -26.57 21.50 -15.35
CA ALA A 890 -26.18 20.24 -14.74
C ALA A 890 -26.48 20.20 -13.23
N THR A 891 -26.24 21.28 -12.48
CA THR A 891 -26.58 21.37 -11.06
C THR A 891 -28.08 21.14 -10.82
N VAL A 892 -28.95 21.71 -11.67
CA VAL A 892 -30.40 21.45 -11.63
C VAL A 892 -30.74 19.98 -11.89
N VAL A 893 -30.03 19.29 -12.79
CA VAL A 893 -30.18 17.82 -12.98
C VAL A 893 -29.74 17.06 -11.73
N CYS A 894 -28.57 17.38 -11.19
CA CYS A 894 -27.98 16.67 -10.05
C CYS A 894 -28.82 16.83 -8.77
N GLN A 895 -29.35 18.03 -8.50
CA GLN A 895 -30.22 18.30 -7.35
C GLN A 895 -31.57 17.56 -7.46
N GLN A 896 -32.15 17.44 -8.66
CA GLN A 896 -33.34 16.59 -8.88
C GLN A 896 -33.08 15.10 -8.61
N LEU A 897 -31.83 14.65 -8.75
CA LEU A 897 -31.40 13.27 -8.50
C LEU A 897 -30.93 13.03 -7.06
N GLY A 898 -30.83 14.08 -6.24
CA GLY A 898 -30.43 14.01 -4.82
C GLY A 898 -28.95 14.30 -4.54
N PHE A 899 -28.17 14.74 -5.53
CA PHE A 899 -26.80 15.20 -5.36
C PHE A 899 -26.76 16.73 -5.22
N PRO A 900 -26.00 17.31 -4.27
CA PRO A 900 -26.01 18.76 -4.07
C PRO A 900 -25.41 19.56 -5.24
N VAL A 901 -24.45 18.98 -5.98
CA VAL A 901 -23.68 19.68 -7.02
C VAL A 901 -23.47 18.83 -8.28
N ALA A 902 -23.21 19.51 -9.40
CA ALA A 902 -22.71 18.90 -10.62
C ALA A 902 -21.20 19.09 -10.74
N LEU A 903 -20.45 17.99 -10.78
CA LEU A 903 -19.00 17.99 -10.96
C LEU A 903 -18.59 18.23 -12.42
N ARG A 904 -19.45 17.86 -13.40
CA ARG A 904 -19.13 18.04 -14.83
C ARG A 904 -20.36 18.03 -15.74
N VAL A 905 -20.31 18.86 -16.79
CA VAL A 905 -21.11 18.68 -18.02
C VAL A 905 -20.30 17.83 -19.00
N ALA A 906 -20.87 16.76 -19.51
CA ALA A 906 -20.31 15.97 -20.59
C ALA A 906 -21.03 16.34 -21.90
N LYS A 907 -20.27 16.76 -22.90
CA LYS A 907 -20.79 17.33 -24.16
C LYS A 907 -20.57 16.36 -25.33
N ARG A 908 -21.27 16.56 -26.43
CA ARG A 908 -21.19 15.74 -27.66
C ARG A 908 -21.28 14.24 -27.41
N ALA A 909 -22.34 13.82 -26.71
CA ALA A 909 -22.64 12.42 -26.43
C ALA A 909 -21.50 11.62 -25.76
N GLU A 910 -20.58 12.27 -25.04
CA GLU A 910 -19.44 11.66 -24.36
C GLU A 910 -19.85 10.58 -23.34
N LEU A 911 -21.02 10.70 -22.71
CA LEU A 911 -21.61 9.67 -21.83
C LEU A 911 -22.61 8.75 -22.56
N GLY A 912 -22.48 8.66 -23.89
CA GLY A 912 -23.26 7.83 -24.81
C GLY A 912 -24.48 8.56 -25.38
N GLY A 913 -24.59 8.58 -26.71
CA GLY A 913 -25.77 9.10 -27.42
C GLY A 913 -27.02 8.24 -27.19
N GLY A 914 -28.19 8.87 -27.29
CA GLY A 914 -29.49 8.22 -27.12
C GLY A 914 -30.12 7.73 -28.41
N SER A 915 -31.43 7.47 -28.33
CA SER A 915 -32.26 7.06 -29.47
C SER A 915 -33.73 7.40 -29.22
N GLY A 916 -34.33 8.25 -30.04
CA GLY A 916 -35.74 8.63 -29.95
C GLY A 916 -35.93 10.14 -30.15
N SER A 917 -36.75 10.75 -29.30
CA SER A 917 -37.00 12.20 -29.30
C SER A 917 -35.96 12.92 -28.46
N ILE A 918 -35.26 13.91 -29.03
CA ILE A 918 -34.60 14.97 -28.24
C ILE A 918 -35.71 15.93 -27.79
N LEU A 919 -35.91 16.03 -26.47
CA LEU A 919 -37.08 16.71 -25.90
C LEU A 919 -36.81 18.15 -25.47
N LEU A 920 -35.56 18.49 -25.13
CA LEU A 920 -35.12 19.83 -24.74
C LEU A 920 -33.86 20.24 -25.49
N ASP A 921 -33.76 21.55 -25.76
CA ASP A 921 -32.68 22.23 -26.47
C ASP A 921 -32.60 23.69 -25.95
N ASP A 922 -31.51 24.41 -26.24
CA ASP A 922 -31.20 25.77 -25.75
C ASP A 922 -31.27 25.92 -24.20
N VAL A 923 -30.83 24.92 -23.42
CA VAL A 923 -31.20 24.83 -21.99
C VAL A 923 -30.30 25.70 -21.07
N GLU A 924 -30.76 26.93 -20.84
CA GLU A 924 -30.16 27.93 -19.95
C GLU A 924 -30.85 27.95 -18.57
N CYS A 925 -30.20 27.35 -17.57
CA CYS A 925 -30.59 27.45 -16.15
C CYS A 925 -29.67 28.42 -15.38
N GLU A 926 -30.20 29.04 -14.32
CA GLU A 926 -29.44 29.83 -13.35
C GLU A 926 -28.77 28.96 -12.26
N GLY A 927 -29.28 27.75 -12.01
CA GLY A 927 -28.71 26.77 -11.06
C GLY A 927 -29.52 26.60 -9.77
N THR A 928 -30.72 27.17 -9.70
CA THR A 928 -31.61 27.14 -8.52
C THR A 928 -33.02 26.60 -8.85
N GLU A 929 -33.27 26.25 -10.10
CA GLU A 929 -34.52 25.71 -10.61
C GLU A 929 -34.81 24.31 -10.06
N ARG A 930 -36.10 23.97 -9.93
CA ARG A 930 -36.52 22.67 -9.39
C ARG A 930 -36.61 21.58 -10.45
N THR A 931 -36.73 21.96 -11.72
CA THR A 931 -36.58 21.07 -12.87
C THR A 931 -36.06 21.82 -14.09
N LEU A 932 -35.43 21.10 -15.03
CA LEU A 932 -35.03 21.64 -16.34
C LEU A 932 -36.22 22.21 -17.14
N LEU A 933 -37.47 21.91 -16.76
CA LEU A 933 -38.64 22.54 -17.38
C LEU A 933 -38.86 24.00 -16.97
N ASP A 934 -38.34 24.42 -15.82
CA ASP A 934 -38.46 25.77 -15.27
C ASP A 934 -37.40 26.73 -15.86
N CYS A 935 -36.29 26.18 -16.37
CA CYS A 935 -35.21 26.93 -17.01
C CYS A 935 -35.65 27.57 -18.35
N LYS A 936 -34.90 28.60 -18.80
CA LYS A 936 -35.02 29.16 -20.16
C LYS A 936 -34.53 28.09 -21.16
N ARG A 937 -35.29 27.90 -22.24
CA ARG A 937 -35.10 26.78 -23.20
C ARG A 937 -35.99 26.89 -24.43
N ALA A 938 -35.67 26.10 -25.46
CA ALA A 938 -36.53 25.89 -26.61
C ALA A 938 -37.89 25.25 -26.25
N LYS A 939 -38.87 25.35 -27.17
CA LYS A 939 -40.15 24.66 -27.04
C LYS A 939 -39.91 23.14 -27.07
N VAL A 940 -40.57 22.40 -26.17
CA VAL A 940 -40.39 20.94 -26.04
C VAL A 940 -40.54 20.23 -27.40
N GLY A 941 -39.54 19.46 -27.79
CA GLY A 941 -39.49 18.74 -29.06
C GLY A 941 -39.20 19.61 -30.30
N LYS A 942 -38.77 20.87 -30.12
CA LYS A 942 -38.15 21.67 -31.17
C LYS A 942 -36.67 21.83 -30.83
N HIS A 943 -35.82 21.17 -31.60
CA HIS A 943 -34.37 21.20 -31.51
C HIS A 943 -33.76 21.32 -32.92
N ASN A 944 -32.47 21.65 -33.02
CA ASN A 944 -31.68 21.41 -34.25
C ASN A 944 -30.62 20.30 -34.08
N CYS A 945 -30.41 19.82 -32.86
CA CYS A 945 -29.36 18.85 -32.56
C CYS A 945 -29.63 17.42 -33.06
N ALA A 946 -28.56 16.63 -33.15
CA ALA A 946 -28.57 15.17 -33.32
C ALA A 946 -28.15 14.42 -32.03
N HIS A 947 -28.25 13.08 -32.02
CA HIS A 947 -27.95 12.28 -30.81
C HIS A 947 -26.45 12.19 -30.45
N ASP A 948 -25.55 12.62 -31.34
CA ASP A 948 -24.14 12.87 -31.04
C ASP A 948 -23.91 14.23 -30.35
N GLU A 949 -24.97 15.02 -30.12
CA GLU A 949 -25.00 16.26 -29.33
C GLU A 949 -25.83 16.11 -28.04
N ASP A 950 -26.27 14.89 -27.69
CA ASP A 950 -26.93 14.60 -26.42
C ASP A 950 -26.01 14.91 -25.22
N VAL A 951 -26.53 15.63 -24.22
CA VAL A 951 -25.78 16.01 -23.02
C VAL A 951 -25.74 14.90 -21.98
N GLY A 952 -24.61 14.78 -21.30
CA GLY A 952 -24.46 14.01 -20.08
C GLY A 952 -24.03 14.88 -18.90
N VAL A 953 -24.16 14.37 -17.69
CA VAL A 953 -23.63 15.02 -16.48
C VAL A 953 -22.93 14.03 -15.57
N VAL A 954 -22.03 14.55 -14.74
CA VAL A 954 -21.46 13.86 -13.58
C VAL A 954 -21.86 14.66 -12.35
N CYS A 955 -22.59 14.03 -11.45
CA CYS A 955 -23.07 14.58 -10.19
C CYS A 955 -22.17 14.16 -9.03
N GLY A 956 -22.28 14.86 -7.90
CA GLY A 956 -21.53 14.50 -6.71
C GLY A 956 -21.69 15.48 -5.56
N TYR A 957 -20.65 15.56 -4.73
CA TYR A 957 -20.53 16.39 -3.55
C TYR A 957 -19.24 17.21 -3.69
N HIS A 958 -19.29 18.51 -3.40
CA HIS A 958 -18.09 19.34 -3.41
C HIS A 958 -17.35 19.18 -2.08
N HIS A 959 -16.03 19.03 -2.13
CA HIS A 959 -15.15 19.44 -1.04
C HIS A 959 -14.92 20.95 -1.19
N ASP A 960 -15.03 21.69 -0.09
CA ASP A 960 -14.73 23.12 -0.06
C ASP A 960 -13.22 23.32 0.18
N GLU A 961 -12.44 23.40 -0.91
CA GLU A 961 -11.08 23.97 -0.86
C GLU A 961 -11.19 25.50 -0.70
N ASP A 962 -10.85 26.02 0.49
CA ASP A 962 -10.88 27.46 0.75
C ASP A 962 -9.49 28.14 0.62
N LYS A 963 -9.48 29.48 0.57
CA LYS A 963 -8.42 30.32 -0.03
C LYS A 963 -7.37 30.90 0.92
#